data_AF-A0AAX6MD42-F1
#
_entry.id   AF-A0AAX6MD42-F1
#
_cell.length_a   1.000
_cell.length_b   1.000
_cell.length_c   1.000
_cell.angle_alpha   90.00
_cell.angle_beta   90.00
_cell.angle_gamma   90.00
#
_symmetry.space_group_name_H-M   'P 1'
#
loop_
_entity.id
_entity.type
_entity.pdbx_description
1 polymer ?
#
loop_
_entity_poly.entity_id
_entity_poly.type
_entity_poly.pdbx_seq_one_letter_code
_entity_poly.pdbx_strand_id
1 'polypeptide(L)'
;MESPVQFPQPRPDDKDVSDDDTSYNEEDLVTLESVQQRMTINLPIVSNYASHWSPIAAFRELVQNWRDGMIKSFDIPEDNFHVTRSEYGDEIVFRAIGSRRDASGKMEEPVYMGYIRWFKQNGVGTVEVTNRQATLQPWHLDIGGTTKRDEPNQAGAHGEGLKVALLVLMRGPQNHAIHCRSGGFAWEFDYTNQRRLVAGLTRMTPATIEKFRSQAINDMNSGRVPIAASPSDDVQFFISGDSMGRNENGRRTMRNQVTKNEFTEWTRSALFLQKIHNDEIVRTGMGDLILDARFRGSIYLKGLLLKESQDEQSASITGKPLMYGYNFAAGVANPEREFLTHAAEELNAILRIWDQALRFRGSLAAEFHELLDSEEPEFADVSQAENCLSLNMRQGIKAYVLREFGDKWLYAIKEKCQNIRFDHIVQGLGREPLEIKDSYWTILRSCGFRTAEEEEKRQFLAAEPVRILETDFAHAVDRFVQASLDSCPYVANSKLEFIKAGSVGLDSFYSPQHGLFKVHEKWLTAEGARDELGISANIPQSSLLFHTATRLFADAVAQVPLDKFYDGIHSPHWYQKRAVSQGNQRILECLQIQQDLQYMVERGEKSDMLMVRWNPFTGWFPDTSVDVQFHLESTCASMKHCPMSGNVNPHMDSFIIFSDQRTPVPEVSSPSLAAMANPMVSQNDPTSDGRQTFLLRDRIDSLDIMAPRAWFSGINSVGTQAVVGIASCDTFRTLSDPSPVISPTCNWVQGEGSSNGSPRHE
;
A
#
# COMPACT_ATOMS: atom_id res chain seq x y z
N MET A 1 -51.15 25.86 -13.32
CA MET A 1 -50.02 25.53 -12.43
C MET A 1 -48.90 25.02 -13.31
N GLU A 2 -47.83 25.82 -13.35
CA GLU A 2 -46.46 25.56 -13.78
C GLU A 2 -46.21 24.62 -14.97
N SER A 3 -45.77 25.25 -16.08
CA SER A 3 -45.13 24.57 -17.20
C SER A 3 -43.59 24.62 -17.04
N PRO A 4 -42.86 23.60 -17.50
CA PRO A 4 -41.41 23.49 -17.36
C PRO A 4 -40.67 24.28 -18.43
N VAL A 5 -39.56 24.89 -18.02
CA VAL A 5 -38.64 25.67 -18.86
C VAL A 5 -37.83 24.72 -19.76
N GLN A 6 -37.97 24.88 -21.07
CA GLN A 6 -37.16 24.22 -22.10
C GLN A 6 -35.83 24.96 -22.34
N PHE A 7 -34.75 24.19 -22.44
CA PHE A 7 -33.43 24.63 -22.87
C PHE A 7 -33.41 25.09 -24.34
N PRO A 8 -32.70 26.17 -24.71
CA PRO A 8 -32.35 26.44 -26.10
C PRO A 8 -31.06 25.71 -26.51
N GLN A 9 -31.13 25.12 -27.70
CA GLN A 9 -30.05 24.49 -28.46
C GLN A 9 -28.97 25.48 -28.93
N PRO A 10 -27.74 25.00 -29.24
CA PRO A 10 -26.60 25.84 -29.59
C PRO A 10 -26.74 26.40 -31.02
N ARG A 11 -26.34 27.66 -31.22
CA ARG A 11 -26.18 28.26 -32.55
C ARG A 11 -24.74 28.07 -33.07
N PRO A 12 -24.56 27.89 -34.39
CA PRO A 12 -23.29 27.55 -35.00
C PRO A 12 -22.47 28.80 -35.37
N ASP A 13 -21.14 28.63 -35.32
CA ASP A 13 -20.10 29.43 -35.98
C ASP A 13 -20.16 30.96 -35.84
N ASP A 14 -19.53 31.49 -34.79
CA ASP A 14 -18.76 32.74 -34.86
C ASP A 14 -17.28 32.40 -34.62
N LYS A 15 -16.61 31.98 -35.69
CA LYS A 15 -15.16 32.06 -35.81
C LYS A 15 -14.81 33.52 -36.12
N ASP A 16 -14.76 34.33 -35.09
CA ASP A 16 -14.00 35.59 -35.09
C ASP A 16 -13.34 35.70 -33.71
N VAL A 17 -12.32 34.86 -33.50
CA VAL A 17 -11.26 35.19 -32.55
C VAL A 17 -10.57 36.39 -33.17
N SER A 18 -10.84 37.58 -32.64
CA SER A 18 -10.02 38.74 -32.95
C SER A 18 -8.61 38.46 -32.45
N ASP A 19 -7.76 37.98 -33.35
CA ASP A 19 -6.32 38.21 -33.30
C ASP A 19 -6.13 39.73 -33.31
N ASP A 20 -6.19 40.34 -32.13
CA ASP A 20 -5.66 41.68 -31.90
C ASP A 20 -4.15 41.54 -31.72
N ASP A 21 -3.52 41.01 -32.77
CA ASP A 21 -2.09 40.90 -32.97
C ASP A 21 -1.61 42.31 -33.33
N THR A 22 -1.57 43.18 -32.32
CA THR A 22 -0.84 44.43 -32.40
C THR A 22 0.64 44.08 -32.44
N SER A 23 1.13 43.83 -33.65
CA SER A 23 2.56 43.72 -33.92
C SER A 23 3.24 44.97 -33.37
N TYR A 24 4.00 44.82 -32.28
CA TYR A 24 4.86 45.88 -31.77
C TYR A 24 5.84 46.26 -32.89
N ASN A 25 5.65 47.43 -33.49
CA ASN A 25 6.61 47.95 -34.46
C ASN A 25 7.94 48.20 -33.73
N GLU A 26 8.99 47.45 -34.08
CA GLU A 26 10.36 47.65 -33.57
C GLU A 26 10.92 49.06 -33.85
N GLU A 27 10.30 49.81 -34.77
CA GLU A 27 10.75 51.12 -35.23
C GLU A 27 10.58 52.28 -34.21
N ASP A 28 9.77 52.11 -33.14
CA ASP A 28 9.51 53.16 -32.13
C ASP A 28 10.25 52.96 -30.79
N LEU A 29 11.15 51.97 -30.69
CA LEU A 29 11.85 51.66 -29.43
C LEU A 29 12.91 52.72 -29.08
N VAL A 30 12.79 53.32 -27.90
CA VAL A 30 13.83 54.24 -27.40
C VAL A 30 15.09 53.44 -27.03
N THR A 31 16.18 53.69 -27.75
CA THR A 31 17.51 53.09 -27.51
C THR A 31 18.45 54.08 -26.81
N LEU A 32 19.60 53.59 -26.32
CA LEU A 32 20.64 54.47 -25.76
C LEU A 32 21.25 55.44 -26.78
N GLU A 33 21.19 55.10 -28.07
CA GLU A 33 21.74 55.94 -29.14
C GLU A 33 20.93 57.23 -29.33
N SER A 34 19.61 57.17 -29.09
CA SER A 34 18.73 58.33 -29.20
C SER A 34 18.84 59.31 -28.02
N VAL A 35 19.46 58.89 -26.91
CA VAL A 35 19.62 59.74 -25.72
C VAL A 35 20.87 60.60 -25.86
N GLN A 36 20.74 61.91 -26.08
CA GLN A 36 21.91 62.79 -26.23
C GLN A 36 22.75 62.88 -24.95
N GLN A 37 22.19 63.41 -23.86
CA GLN A 37 22.93 63.65 -22.62
C GLN A 37 22.27 63.07 -21.37
N ARG A 38 20.95 63.22 -21.23
CA ARG A 38 20.19 62.74 -20.07
C ARG A 38 18.79 62.32 -20.49
N MET A 39 18.25 61.30 -19.84
CA MET A 39 16.86 60.87 -19.96
C MET A 39 16.28 60.57 -18.57
N THR A 40 14.98 60.67 -18.41
CA THR A 40 14.27 60.19 -17.21
C THR A 40 13.09 59.34 -17.65
N ILE A 41 13.04 58.11 -17.16
CA ILE A 41 11.99 57.14 -17.47
C ILE A 41 11.13 57.01 -16.21
N ASN A 42 9.88 57.44 -16.29
CA ASN A 42 8.91 57.25 -15.22
C ASN A 42 8.21 55.91 -15.44
N LEU A 43 8.41 54.96 -14.54
CA LEU A 43 7.76 53.66 -14.65
C LEU A 43 6.34 53.73 -14.08
N PRO A 44 5.38 52.98 -14.64
CA PRO A 44 3.99 52.99 -14.17
C PRO A 44 3.80 52.28 -12.82
N ILE A 45 4.83 51.61 -12.30
CA ILE A 45 4.77 50.85 -11.05
C ILE A 45 5.01 51.75 -9.82
N VAL A 46 4.16 51.58 -8.82
CA VAL A 46 4.17 52.30 -7.54
C VAL A 46 4.77 51.45 -6.42
N SER A 47 5.22 52.11 -5.36
CA SER A 47 6.00 51.49 -4.29
C SER A 47 5.32 50.34 -3.56
N ASN A 48 4.01 50.13 -3.66
CA ASN A 48 3.28 48.98 -3.08
C ASN A 48 2.95 47.86 -4.08
N TYR A 49 3.33 47.99 -5.35
CA TYR A 49 3.13 46.96 -6.39
C TYR A 49 3.92 45.68 -6.07
N ALA A 50 3.35 44.49 -6.22
CA ALA A 50 3.97 43.23 -5.80
C ALA A 50 4.43 43.26 -4.32
N SER A 51 3.51 43.59 -3.40
CA SER A 51 3.78 43.63 -1.96
C SER A 51 4.19 42.29 -1.35
N HIS A 52 3.81 41.18 -1.98
CA HIS A 52 4.14 39.81 -1.55
C HIS A 52 5.57 39.39 -1.89
N TRP A 53 6.31 40.16 -2.71
CA TRP A 53 7.69 39.82 -3.08
C TRP A 53 8.68 40.08 -1.94
N SER A 54 9.48 39.06 -1.63
CA SER A 54 10.60 39.18 -0.70
C SER A 54 11.87 39.70 -1.40
N PRO A 55 12.87 40.18 -0.64
CA PRO A 55 14.18 40.52 -1.18
C PRO A 55 14.87 39.35 -1.88
N ILE A 56 14.63 38.11 -1.43
CA ILE A 56 15.15 36.89 -2.07
C ILE A 56 14.53 36.73 -3.47
N ALA A 57 13.20 36.92 -3.59
CA ALA A 57 12.50 36.88 -4.87
C ALA A 57 12.97 37.99 -5.84
N ALA A 58 13.26 39.18 -5.31
CA ALA A 58 13.83 40.27 -6.09
C ALA A 58 15.26 39.98 -6.56
N PHE A 59 16.12 39.51 -5.66
CA PHE A 59 17.50 39.17 -6.02
C PHE A 59 17.57 38.01 -7.02
N ARG A 60 16.68 37.02 -6.90
CA ARG A 60 16.51 35.95 -7.88
C ARG A 60 16.30 36.47 -9.30
N GLU A 61 15.46 37.50 -9.51
CA GLU A 61 15.27 38.10 -10.84
C GLU A 61 16.55 38.73 -11.39
N LEU A 62 17.35 39.37 -10.52
CA LEU A 62 18.65 39.89 -10.91
C LEU A 62 19.59 38.76 -11.30
N VAL A 63 19.62 37.67 -10.53
CA VAL A 63 20.43 36.47 -10.81
C VAL A 63 19.97 35.77 -12.09
N GLN A 64 18.67 35.71 -12.34
CA GLN A 64 18.08 35.17 -13.55
C GLN A 64 18.49 36.00 -14.78
N ASN A 65 18.36 37.32 -14.73
CA ASN A 65 18.83 38.20 -15.81
C ASN A 65 20.35 38.13 -16.00
N TRP A 66 21.11 37.97 -14.91
CA TRP A 66 22.55 37.77 -14.93
C TRP A 66 22.93 36.47 -15.65
N ARG A 67 22.28 35.35 -15.31
CA ARG A 67 22.50 34.05 -15.96
C ARG A 67 22.05 34.03 -17.41
N ASP A 68 20.79 34.38 -17.66
CA ASP A 68 20.18 34.33 -19.01
C ASP A 68 20.94 35.26 -19.97
N GLY A 69 21.33 36.44 -19.48
CA GLY A 69 22.10 37.38 -20.27
C GLY A 69 23.48 36.83 -20.68
N MET A 70 24.14 36.05 -19.82
CA MET A 70 25.41 35.40 -20.19
C MET A 70 25.22 34.27 -21.19
N ILE A 71 24.23 33.41 -20.95
CA ILE A 71 23.88 32.31 -21.86
C ILE A 71 23.62 32.86 -23.27
N LYS A 72 22.87 33.95 -23.38
CA LYS A 72 22.58 34.63 -24.63
C LYS A 72 23.82 35.31 -25.23
N SER A 73 24.55 36.11 -24.45
CA SER A 73 25.65 36.94 -24.98
C SER A 73 26.85 36.09 -25.43
N PHE A 74 27.09 34.95 -24.78
CA PHE A 74 28.20 34.05 -25.08
C PHE A 74 27.79 32.82 -25.90
N ASP A 75 26.51 32.67 -26.25
CA ASP A 75 25.99 31.55 -27.05
C ASP A 75 26.44 30.18 -26.49
N ILE A 76 26.23 29.97 -25.18
CA ILE A 76 26.58 28.72 -24.51
C ILE A 76 25.34 27.89 -24.15
N PRO A 77 25.42 26.55 -24.18
CA PRO A 77 24.37 25.70 -23.62
C PRO A 77 24.18 25.94 -22.11
N GLU A 78 22.94 25.77 -21.63
CA GLU A 78 22.58 25.93 -20.21
C GLU A 78 23.46 25.08 -19.29
N ASP A 79 23.75 23.84 -19.69
CA ASP A 79 24.57 22.88 -18.91
C ASP A 79 26.05 23.29 -18.79
N ASN A 80 26.53 24.19 -19.66
CA ASN A 80 27.91 24.68 -19.62
C ASN A 80 28.07 25.92 -18.73
N PHE A 81 26.98 26.44 -18.16
CA PHE A 81 27.03 27.56 -17.22
C PHE A 81 27.40 27.05 -15.82
N HIS A 82 28.55 27.49 -15.32
CA HIS A 82 29.05 27.10 -14.01
C HIS A 82 29.39 28.32 -13.16
N VAL A 83 29.19 28.20 -11.85
CA VAL A 83 29.53 29.27 -10.90
C VAL A 83 30.48 28.75 -9.85
N THR A 84 31.53 29.52 -9.57
CA THR A 84 32.47 29.24 -8.49
C THR A 84 32.38 30.32 -7.42
N ARG A 85 32.37 29.91 -6.13
CA ARG A 85 32.30 30.79 -4.97
C ARG A 85 33.67 30.92 -4.32
N SER A 86 34.07 32.14 -4.00
CA SER A 86 35.21 32.41 -3.11
C SER A 86 34.82 33.42 -2.05
N GLU A 87 35.35 33.28 -0.85
CA GLU A 87 35.08 34.18 0.27
C GLU A 87 36.37 34.54 0.99
N TYR A 88 36.60 35.85 1.16
CA TYR A 88 37.81 36.40 1.76
C TYR A 88 37.45 37.56 2.67
N GLY A 89 37.35 37.31 3.98
CA GLY A 89 37.04 38.35 4.98
C GLY A 89 35.71 39.06 4.69
N ASP A 90 35.84 40.34 4.32
CA ASP A 90 34.73 41.25 4.00
C ASP A 90 34.32 41.21 2.51
N GLU A 91 34.61 40.10 1.81
CA GLU A 91 34.23 39.90 0.41
C GLU A 91 33.73 38.48 0.12
N ILE A 92 32.66 38.39 -0.69
CA ILE A 92 32.14 37.15 -1.26
C ILE A 92 32.04 37.36 -2.77
N VAL A 93 32.58 36.43 -3.57
CA VAL A 93 32.60 36.53 -5.04
C VAL A 93 32.10 35.23 -5.65
N PHE A 94 31.10 35.34 -6.53
CA PHE A 94 30.62 34.31 -7.42
C PHE A 94 31.09 34.62 -8.84
N ARG A 95 31.82 33.69 -9.47
CA ARG A 95 32.34 33.87 -10.84
C ARG A 95 31.58 32.95 -11.77
N ALA A 96 30.95 33.51 -12.79
CA ALA A 96 30.35 32.73 -13.88
C ALA A 96 31.43 32.34 -14.89
N ILE A 97 31.49 31.06 -15.18
CA ILE A 97 32.43 30.44 -16.09
C ILE A 97 31.61 29.71 -17.15
N GLY A 98 31.94 29.95 -18.41
CA GLY A 98 31.38 29.24 -19.55
C GLY A 98 32.48 28.53 -20.32
N SER A 99 32.14 27.48 -21.04
CA SER A 99 33.06 26.80 -21.95
C SER A 99 32.34 26.47 -23.24
N ARG A 100 32.96 26.79 -24.38
CA ARG A 100 32.45 26.47 -25.70
C ARG A 100 33.14 25.21 -26.23
N ARG A 101 32.47 24.49 -27.13
CA ARG A 101 33.14 23.47 -27.95
C ARG A 101 33.57 24.14 -29.25
N ASP A 102 34.82 23.95 -29.62
CA ASP A 102 35.31 24.38 -30.93
C ASP A 102 34.67 23.55 -32.06
N ALA A 103 34.92 23.95 -33.31
CA ALA A 103 34.40 23.24 -34.50
C ALA A 103 34.88 21.78 -34.62
N SER A 104 35.91 21.38 -33.84
CA SER A 104 36.42 20.00 -33.76
C SER A 104 35.82 19.19 -32.60
N GLY A 105 34.94 19.81 -31.80
CA GLY A 105 34.30 19.19 -30.63
C GLY A 105 35.13 19.23 -29.35
N LYS A 106 36.30 19.87 -29.35
CA LYS A 106 37.18 20.03 -28.19
C LYS A 106 36.72 21.22 -27.35
N MET A 107 36.76 21.09 -26.03
CA MET A 107 36.44 22.22 -25.14
C MET A 107 37.50 23.32 -25.26
N GLU A 108 37.04 24.54 -25.54
CA GLU A 108 37.85 25.76 -25.45
C GLU A 108 38.16 26.09 -23.99
N GLU A 109 39.14 26.97 -23.78
CA GLU A 109 39.48 27.41 -22.42
C GLU A 109 38.27 28.11 -21.75
N PRO A 110 38.05 27.87 -20.45
CA PRO A 110 36.92 28.47 -19.74
C PRO A 110 37.02 30.00 -19.71
N VAL A 111 35.94 30.68 -20.10
CA VAL A 111 35.86 32.14 -20.14
C VAL A 111 35.03 32.65 -18.97
N TYR A 112 35.51 33.69 -18.29
CA TYR A 112 34.73 34.42 -17.30
C TYR A 112 33.74 35.37 -18.00
N MET A 113 32.45 35.08 -17.81
CA MET A 113 31.35 35.81 -18.45
C MET A 113 30.79 36.92 -17.56
N GLY A 114 31.02 36.83 -16.25
CA GLY A 114 30.68 37.87 -15.28
C GLY A 114 30.79 37.38 -13.85
N TYR A 115 30.33 38.20 -12.92
CA TYR A 115 30.43 37.90 -11.50
C TYR A 115 29.32 38.57 -10.68
N ILE A 116 29.07 38.01 -9.50
CA ILE A 116 28.33 38.66 -8.42
C ILE A 116 29.31 38.79 -7.26
N ARG A 117 29.43 39.99 -6.68
CA ARG A 117 30.32 40.24 -5.55
C ARG A 117 29.60 41.03 -4.47
N TRP A 118 29.74 40.59 -3.23
CA TRP A 118 29.51 41.44 -2.07
C TRP A 118 30.85 41.87 -1.50
N PHE A 119 31.00 43.14 -1.19
CA PHE A 119 32.22 43.67 -0.57
C PHE A 119 31.89 44.81 0.38
N LYS A 120 32.73 44.98 1.40
CA LYS A 120 32.64 46.12 2.32
C LYS A 120 33.75 47.12 2.03
N GLN A 121 33.36 48.34 1.64
CA GLN A 121 34.29 49.45 1.43
C GLN A 121 33.89 50.62 2.31
N ASN A 122 34.85 51.18 3.06
CA ASN A 122 34.62 52.31 3.97
C ASN A 122 33.48 52.09 4.99
N GLY A 123 33.28 50.84 5.43
CA GLY A 123 32.19 50.51 6.35
C GLY A 123 30.83 50.24 5.69
N VAL A 124 30.72 50.40 4.37
CA VAL A 124 29.47 50.24 3.60
C VAL A 124 29.52 48.94 2.79
N GLY A 125 28.60 48.03 3.07
CA GLY A 125 28.40 46.81 2.28
C GLY A 125 27.67 47.09 0.96
N THR A 126 28.25 46.60 -0.14
CA THR A 126 27.75 46.78 -1.51
C THR A 126 27.69 45.44 -2.23
N VAL A 127 26.61 45.20 -2.98
CA VAL A 127 26.50 44.10 -3.93
C VAL A 127 26.70 44.63 -5.34
N GLU A 128 27.56 43.97 -6.10
CA GLU A 128 27.85 44.23 -7.49
C GLU A 128 27.46 43.01 -8.33
N VAL A 129 26.60 43.21 -9.33
CA VAL A 129 26.20 42.17 -10.30
C VAL A 129 26.66 42.61 -11.68
N THR A 130 27.62 41.90 -12.25
CA THR A 130 28.26 42.24 -13.53
C THR A 130 28.00 41.16 -14.56
N ASN A 131 27.47 41.56 -15.72
CA ASN A 131 27.29 40.72 -16.89
C ASN A 131 28.04 41.32 -18.09
N ARG A 132 28.91 40.54 -18.74
CA ARG A 132 29.69 41.01 -19.89
C ARG A 132 28.93 40.93 -21.19
N GLN A 133 29.31 41.79 -22.14
CA GLN A 133 28.75 41.82 -23.50
C GLN A 133 27.22 41.95 -23.50
N ALA A 134 26.69 42.62 -22.48
CA ALA A 134 25.29 42.87 -22.27
C ALA A 134 25.09 44.37 -22.11
N THR A 135 23.95 44.89 -22.57
CA THR A 135 23.62 46.31 -22.43
C THR A 135 22.17 46.49 -22.01
N LEU A 136 21.94 47.33 -21.00
CA LEU A 136 20.60 47.74 -20.59
C LEU A 136 20.12 48.86 -21.51
N GLN A 137 19.02 48.65 -22.23
CA GLN A 137 18.39 49.63 -23.10
C GLN A 137 17.16 50.26 -22.44
N PRO A 138 16.77 51.51 -22.78
CA PRO A 138 15.58 52.15 -22.22
C PRO A 138 14.31 51.33 -22.44
N TRP A 139 14.14 50.70 -23.60
CA TRP A 139 12.99 49.85 -23.91
C TRP A 139 12.89 48.58 -23.06
N HIS A 140 13.99 48.09 -22.45
CA HIS A 140 13.92 47.00 -21.46
C HIS A 140 13.12 47.42 -20.20
N LEU A 141 12.93 48.72 -19.98
CA LEU A 141 12.13 49.27 -18.89
C LEU A 141 10.67 49.58 -19.32
N ASP A 142 10.31 49.37 -20.59
CA ASP A 142 8.96 49.58 -21.11
C ASP A 142 8.04 48.37 -20.89
N ILE A 143 6.72 48.57 -20.85
CA ILE A 143 5.74 47.50 -20.60
C ILE A 143 5.91 46.42 -21.67
N GLY A 144 6.06 45.15 -21.24
CA GLY A 144 6.23 44.04 -22.17
C GLY A 144 7.60 43.96 -22.87
N GLY A 145 8.56 44.83 -22.55
CA GLY A 145 9.91 44.80 -23.13
C GLY A 145 10.70 43.56 -22.71
N THR A 146 10.53 42.46 -23.44
CA THR A 146 11.26 41.19 -23.23
C THR A 146 11.51 40.49 -24.55
N THR A 147 12.70 39.89 -24.68
CA THR A 147 13.03 38.99 -25.81
C THR A 147 12.88 37.52 -25.45
N LYS A 148 12.40 37.21 -24.22
CA LYS A 148 12.44 35.86 -23.65
C LYS A 148 11.28 34.95 -24.07
N ARG A 149 10.26 35.47 -24.75
CA ARG A 149 8.99 34.75 -25.01
C ARG A 149 9.17 33.51 -25.90
N ASP A 150 10.13 33.55 -26.81
CA ASP A 150 10.36 32.50 -27.81
C ASP A 150 11.65 31.68 -27.58
N GLU A 151 12.37 31.91 -26.48
CA GLU A 151 13.65 31.25 -26.17
C GLU A 151 13.50 30.19 -25.05
N PRO A 152 13.45 28.87 -25.37
CA PRO A 152 13.22 27.80 -24.39
C PRO A 152 14.34 27.64 -23.35
N ASN A 153 15.52 28.20 -23.64
CA ASN A 153 16.70 28.17 -22.78
C ASN A 153 16.74 29.33 -21.78
N GLN A 154 15.79 30.26 -21.84
CA GLN A 154 15.68 31.37 -20.88
C GLN A 154 14.58 31.09 -19.86
N ALA A 155 14.76 31.60 -18.64
CA ALA A 155 13.70 31.57 -17.65
C ALA A 155 12.82 32.83 -17.75
N GLY A 156 11.50 32.65 -17.70
CA GLY A 156 10.49 33.72 -17.62
C GLY A 156 10.01 34.28 -18.97
N ALA A 157 8.73 34.69 -19.03
CA ALA A 157 8.07 35.11 -20.28
C ALA A 157 7.74 36.62 -20.37
N HIS A 158 7.85 37.37 -19.26
CA HIS A 158 7.32 38.74 -19.16
C HIS A 158 8.41 39.73 -18.68
N GLY A 159 8.63 40.82 -19.42
CA GLY A 159 9.70 41.82 -19.19
C GLY A 159 9.57 42.71 -17.95
N GLU A 160 8.77 42.31 -16.96
CA GLU A 160 8.48 43.12 -15.78
C GLU A 160 9.37 42.79 -14.58
N GLY A 161 9.94 41.58 -14.51
CA GLY A 161 10.66 41.06 -13.34
C GLY A 161 11.80 41.96 -12.85
N LEU A 162 12.60 42.52 -13.78
CA LEU A 162 13.69 43.45 -13.41
C LEU A 162 13.17 44.69 -12.68
N LYS A 163 12.08 45.29 -13.17
CA LYS A 163 11.53 46.54 -12.61
C LYS A 163 11.01 46.30 -11.20
N VAL A 164 10.32 45.18 -11.01
CA VAL A 164 9.79 44.74 -9.70
C VAL A 164 10.94 44.46 -8.74
N ALA A 165 12.00 43.79 -9.20
CA ALA A 165 13.17 43.52 -8.37
C ALA A 165 13.84 44.81 -7.85
N LEU A 166 14.05 45.79 -8.74
CA LEU A 166 14.60 47.09 -8.36
C LEU A 166 13.69 47.81 -7.35
N LEU A 167 12.38 47.76 -7.59
CA LEU A 167 11.39 48.35 -6.70
C LEU A 167 11.44 47.74 -5.29
N VAL A 168 11.45 46.42 -5.19
CA VAL A 168 11.44 45.67 -3.93
C VAL A 168 12.72 45.91 -3.13
N LEU A 169 13.89 45.90 -3.76
CA LEU A 169 15.17 46.15 -3.08
C LEU A 169 15.30 47.59 -2.55
N MET A 170 14.62 48.56 -3.19
CA MET A 170 14.51 49.94 -2.72
C MET A 170 13.39 50.17 -1.69
N ARG A 171 12.45 49.23 -1.53
CA ARG A 171 11.34 49.32 -0.59
C ARG A 171 11.85 49.10 0.83
N GLY A 172 11.19 49.71 1.81
CA GLY A 172 11.38 49.43 3.23
C GLY A 172 10.92 48.01 3.59
N PRO A 173 11.54 47.38 4.59
CA PRO A 173 12.58 47.93 5.47
C PRO A 173 14.00 47.99 4.85
N GLN A 174 14.24 47.35 3.69
CA GLN A 174 15.56 47.22 3.09
C GLN A 174 16.13 48.57 2.65
N ASN A 175 15.38 49.34 1.85
CA ASN A 175 15.69 50.72 1.46
C ASN A 175 17.13 50.90 0.90
N HIS A 176 17.56 50.00 0.01
CA HIS A 176 18.87 50.10 -0.63
C HIS A 176 18.90 51.13 -1.76
N ALA A 177 20.09 51.66 -2.05
CA ALA A 177 20.37 52.45 -3.24
C ALA A 177 20.67 51.52 -4.41
N ILE A 178 20.14 51.80 -5.60
CA ILE A 178 20.45 51.01 -6.80
C ILE A 178 20.94 51.92 -7.92
N HIS A 179 22.13 51.59 -8.43
CA HIS A 179 22.74 52.25 -9.58
C HIS A 179 23.13 51.21 -10.61
N CYS A 180 23.10 51.57 -11.88
CA CYS A 180 23.59 50.71 -12.95
C CYS A 180 24.55 51.48 -13.86
N ARG A 181 25.56 50.80 -14.38
CA ARG A 181 26.44 51.29 -15.44
C ARG A 181 26.27 50.38 -16.63
N SER A 182 25.88 50.94 -17.77
CA SER A 182 25.71 50.19 -19.00
C SER A 182 25.61 51.09 -20.23
N GLY A 183 26.19 50.66 -21.35
CA GLY A 183 26.11 51.36 -22.63
C GLY A 183 26.73 52.76 -22.64
N GLY A 184 27.66 53.03 -21.71
CA GLY A 184 28.24 54.37 -21.52
C GLY A 184 27.36 55.33 -20.71
N PHE A 185 26.28 54.84 -20.08
CA PHE A 185 25.40 55.61 -19.21
C PHE A 185 25.51 55.19 -17.75
N ALA A 186 25.35 56.17 -16.86
CA ALA A 186 25.04 55.96 -15.46
C ALA A 186 23.52 56.01 -15.27
N TRP A 187 22.97 54.95 -14.71
CA TRP A 187 21.55 54.76 -14.42
C TRP A 187 21.34 54.86 -12.91
N GLU A 188 20.43 55.73 -12.50
CA GLU A 188 20.05 55.93 -11.10
C GLU A 188 18.58 55.59 -10.92
N PHE A 189 18.26 54.69 -9.98
CA PHE A 189 16.88 54.32 -9.67
C PHE A 189 16.45 54.96 -8.36
N ASP A 190 15.27 55.58 -8.35
CA ASP A 190 14.71 56.23 -7.16
C ASP A 190 13.17 56.15 -7.16
N TYR A 191 12.55 56.56 -6.05
CA TYR A 191 11.13 56.85 -6.02
C TYR A 191 10.87 58.31 -6.37
N THR A 192 9.72 58.60 -6.95
CA THR A 192 9.21 59.97 -7.06
C THR A 192 8.52 60.41 -5.76
N ASN A 193 8.17 61.69 -5.63
CA ASN A 193 7.29 62.17 -4.54
C ASN A 193 5.89 61.52 -4.59
N GLN A 194 5.48 61.01 -5.75
CA GLN A 194 4.25 60.26 -5.97
C GLN A 194 4.44 58.74 -5.78
N ARG A 195 5.56 58.31 -5.19
CA ARG A 195 5.87 56.91 -4.87
C ARG A 195 6.01 55.99 -6.08
N ARG A 196 6.26 56.53 -7.28
CA ARG A 196 6.51 55.75 -8.51
C ARG A 196 7.99 55.46 -8.65
N LEU A 197 8.34 54.31 -9.23
CA LEU A 197 9.73 54.02 -9.60
C LEU A 197 10.14 54.93 -10.78
N VAL A 198 11.32 55.51 -10.71
CA VAL A 198 11.90 56.33 -11.77
C VAL A 198 13.34 55.89 -12.03
N ALA A 199 13.74 55.89 -13.31
CA ALA A 199 15.12 55.69 -13.73
C ALA A 199 15.67 56.96 -14.39
N GLY A 200 16.74 57.51 -13.86
CA GLY A 200 17.49 58.62 -14.44
C GLY A 200 18.72 58.11 -15.17
N LEU A 201 18.87 58.45 -16.45
CA LEU A 201 20.02 58.05 -17.27
C LEU A 201 20.85 59.28 -17.54
N THR A 202 22.17 59.21 -17.33
CA THR A 202 23.11 60.28 -17.65
C THR A 202 24.29 59.72 -18.43
N ARG A 203 24.59 60.29 -19.61
CA ARG A 203 25.73 59.88 -20.43
C ARG A 203 27.03 60.19 -19.69
N MET A 204 27.90 59.19 -19.57
CA MET A 204 29.20 59.36 -18.92
C MET A 204 30.18 60.08 -19.84
N THR A 205 31.01 60.96 -19.27
CA THR A 205 32.10 61.59 -20.03
C THR A 205 33.21 60.57 -20.30
N PRO A 206 34.04 60.75 -21.35
CA PRO A 206 35.18 59.87 -21.61
C PRO A 206 36.13 59.73 -20.40
N ALA A 207 36.34 60.81 -19.65
CA ALA A 207 37.15 60.79 -18.42
C ALA A 207 36.51 59.93 -17.31
N THR A 208 35.19 59.95 -17.17
CA THR A 208 34.46 59.10 -16.24
C THR A 208 34.56 57.63 -16.63
N ILE A 209 34.42 57.31 -17.92
CA ILE A 209 34.56 55.95 -18.44
C ILE A 209 35.97 55.42 -18.16
N GLU A 210 37.01 56.20 -18.48
CA GLU A 210 38.41 55.78 -18.26
C GLU A 210 38.74 55.62 -16.77
N LYS A 211 38.18 56.47 -15.91
CA LYS A 211 38.29 56.32 -14.46
C LYS A 211 37.73 54.98 -13.99
N PHE A 212 36.52 54.61 -14.42
CA PHE A 212 35.91 53.34 -14.04
C PHE A 212 36.64 52.14 -14.65
N ARG A 213 37.12 52.26 -15.89
CA ARG A 213 37.95 51.23 -16.53
C ARG A 213 39.24 50.98 -15.76
N SER A 214 39.93 52.05 -15.36
CA SER A 214 41.16 51.97 -14.55
C SER A 214 40.90 51.31 -13.19
N GLN A 215 39.80 51.66 -12.53
CA GLN A 215 39.38 51.03 -11.28
C GLN A 215 39.13 49.52 -11.46
N ALA A 216 38.38 49.13 -12.50
CA ALA A 216 38.08 47.73 -12.79
C ALA A 216 39.35 46.91 -13.09
N ILE A 217 40.32 47.49 -13.81
CA ILE A 217 41.63 46.86 -14.05
C ILE A 217 42.40 46.65 -12.74
N ASN A 218 42.39 47.63 -11.83
CA ASN A 218 43.04 47.50 -10.53
C ASN A 218 42.38 46.43 -9.66
N ASP A 219 41.06 46.36 -9.64
CA ASP A 219 40.32 45.33 -8.91
C ASP A 219 40.56 43.93 -9.50
N MET A 220 40.70 43.81 -10.82
CA MET A 220 41.10 42.56 -11.48
C MET A 220 42.55 42.16 -11.15
N ASN A 221 43.51 43.09 -11.27
CA ASN A 221 44.93 42.83 -11.00
C ASN A 221 45.21 42.48 -9.54
N SER A 222 44.38 42.98 -8.61
CA SER A 222 44.43 42.62 -7.20
C SER A 222 43.71 41.29 -6.88
N GLY A 223 43.17 40.60 -7.89
CA GLY A 223 42.50 39.31 -7.76
C GLY A 223 41.10 39.38 -7.13
N ARG A 224 40.54 40.58 -6.92
CA ARG A 224 39.23 40.78 -6.28
C ARG A 224 38.08 40.37 -7.19
N VAL A 225 38.21 40.65 -8.48
CA VAL A 225 37.24 40.28 -9.51
C VAL A 225 37.94 39.49 -10.62
N PRO A 226 37.22 38.57 -11.30
CA PRO A 226 37.85 37.75 -12.34
C PRO A 226 38.17 38.52 -13.62
N ILE A 227 37.51 39.66 -13.84
CA ILE A 227 37.54 40.42 -15.10
C ILE A 227 37.39 41.91 -14.81
N ALA A 228 37.99 42.75 -15.66
CA ALA A 228 37.77 44.20 -15.65
C ALA A 228 36.56 44.55 -16.53
N ALA A 229 35.45 44.94 -15.90
CA ALA A 229 34.24 45.31 -16.60
C ALA A 229 34.37 46.66 -17.35
N SER A 230 33.78 46.74 -18.55
CA SER A 230 33.68 47.93 -19.38
C SER A 230 32.33 48.62 -19.15
N PRO A 231 32.28 49.88 -18.68
CA PRO A 231 31.02 50.61 -18.53
C PRO A 231 30.28 50.86 -19.85
N SER A 232 30.96 50.67 -20.99
CA SER A 232 30.38 50.82 -22.34
C SER A 232 29.77 49.52 -22.86
N ASP A 233 30.38 48.38 -22.57
CA ASP A 233 30.06 47.11 -23.23
C ASP A 233 29.38 46.09 -22.29
N ASP A 234 29.43 46.34 -20.99
CA ASP A 234 28.91 45.45 -19.95
C ASP A 234 27.76 46.12 -19.16
N VAL A 235 26.99 45.31 -18.42
CA VAL A 235 26.00 45.77 -17.45
C VAL A 235 26.55 45.52 -16.04
N GLN A 236 26.56 46.56 -15.22
CA GLN A 236 26.93 46.47 -13.80
C GLN A 236 25.86 47.10 -12.92
N PHE A 237 25.18 46.29 -12.10
CA PHE A 237 24.30 46.79 -11.04
C PHE A 237 25.05 46.89 -9.71
N PHE A 238 24.82 47.98 -8.99
CA PHE A 238 25.34 48.23 -7.65
C PHE A 238 24.19 48.46 -6.68
N ILE A 239 24.12 47.65 -5.63
CA ILE A 239 23.13 47.75 -4.53
C ILE A 239 23.90 48.15 -3.26
N SER A 240 23.69 49.35 -2.75
CA SER A 240 24.52 49.94 -1.68
C SER A 240 23.74 50.86 -0.73
N GLY A 241 24.43 51.52 0.22
CA GLY A 241 23.81 52.19 1.37
C GLY A 241 24.40 53.48 1.87
N ASP A 242 24.97 54.32 1.01
CA ASP A 242 25.58 55.58 1.44
C ASP A 242 25.22 56.75 0.51
N SER A 243 23.93 56.83 0.17
CA SER A 243 23.39 57.90 -0.66
C SER A 243 22.06 58.38 -0.12
N MET A 244 21.72 59.64 -0.43
CA MET A 244 20.41 60.21 -0.19
C MET A 244 19.49 59.90 -1.36
N GLY A 245 18.34 59.28 -1.09
CA GLY A 245 17.29 59.01 -2.09
C GLY A 245 15.90 59.19 -1.49
N ARG A 246 14.85 58.91 -2.26
CA ARG A 246 13.47 58.86 -1.75
C ARG A 246 13.11 57.42 -1.39
N ASN A 247 12.47 57.23 -0.23
CA ASN A 247 11.90 55.94 0.15
C ASN A 247 10.55 55.67 -0.54
N GLU A 248 9.95 54.53 -0.25
CA GLU A 248 8.63 54.09 -0.73
C GLU A 248 7.49 55.09 -0.49
N ASN A 249 7.64 56.02 0.45
CA ASN A 249 6.67 57.07 0.77
C ASN A 249 6.96 58.39 0.03
N GLY A 250 7.98 58.42 -0.83
CA GLY A 250 8.44 59.59 -1.57
C GLY A 250 9.26 60.59 -0.73
N ARG A 251 9.61 60.23 0.51
CA ARG A 251 10.36 61.10 1.44
C ARG A 251 11.86 60.88 1.30
N ARG A 252 12.64 61.96 1.38
CA ARG A 252 14.10 61.85 1.36
C ARG A 252 14.62 61.15 2.63
N THR A 253 15.48 60.17 2.45
CA THR A 253 16.12 59.40 3.53
C THR A 253 17.51 58.93 3.09
N MET A 254 18.35 58.59 4.06
CA MET A 254 19.55 57.80 3.81
C MET A 254 19.16 56.39 3.37
N ARG A 255 19.91 55.84 2.41
CA ARG A 255 19.81 54.46 1.97
C ARG A 255 20.54 53.53 2.93
N ASN A 256 20.10 52.28 3.03
CA ASN A 256 20.74 51.29 3.91
C ASN A 256 21.74 50.45 3.13
N GLN A 257 22.83 50.07 3.79
CA GLN A 257 23.84 49.17 3.21
C GLN A 257 23.31 47.74 3.14
N VAL A 258 23.92 46.92 2.28
CA VAL A 258 23.65 45.48 2.25
C VAL A 258 24.60 44.79 3.22
N THR A 259 24.08 44.20 4.28
CA THR A 259 24.89 43.41 5.20
C THR A 259 25.33 42.09 4.56
N LYS A 260 26.42 41.51 5.08
CA LYS A 260 26.90 40.19 4.64
C LYS A 260 25.83 39.09 4.79
N ASN A 261 25.07 39.16 5.89
CA ASN A 261 24.02 38.20 6.20
C ASN A 261 22.85 38.34 5.22
N GLU A 262 22.37 39.56 4.96
CA GLU A 262 21.32 39.79 3.96
C GLU A 262 21.74 39.26 2.59
N PHE A 263 22.96 39.56 2.14
CA PHE A 263 23.45 39.05 0.87
C PHE A 263 23.55 37.52 0.85
N THR A 264 24.01 36.90 1.94
CA THR A 264 24.08 35.43 2.05
C THR A 264 22.69 34.81 1.93
N GLU A 265 21.68 35.38 2.59
CA GLU A 265 20.29 34.92 2.44
C GLU A 265 19.77 35.11 1.02
N TRP A 266 20.09 36.22 0.36
CA TRP A 266 19.69 36.44 -1.03
C TRP A 266 20.25 35.39 -1.97
N THR A 267 21.45 34.85 -1.73
CA THR A 267 22.03 33.81 -2.58
C THR A 267 21.23 32.50 -2.57
N ARG A 268 20.37 32.26 -1.57
CA ARG A 268 19.45 31.09 -1.55
C ARG A 268 18.50 31.09 -2.75
N SER A 269 18.30 32.24 -3.38
CA SER A 269 17.51 32.37 -4.61
C SER A 269 17.98 31.51 -5.78
N ALA A 270 19.22 31.00 -5.76
CA ALA A 270 19.74 30.17 -6.84
C ALA A 270 20.65 29.06 -6.32
N LEU A 271 20.34 27.82 -6.69
CA LEU A 271 21.02 26.60 -6.29
C LEU A 271 22.50 26.60 -6.72
N PHE A 272 22.81 27.14 -7.89
CA PHE A 272 24.19 27.24 -8.40
C PHE A 272 25.03 28.30 -7.67
N LEU A 273 24.44 29.15 -6.82
CA LEU A 273 25.17 30.01 -5.89
C LEU A 273 25.44 29.30 -4.55
N GLN A 274 24.91 28.09 -4.35
CA GLN A 274 25.06 27.33 -3.12
C GLN A 274 26.15 26.27 -3.25
N LYS A 275 26.81 26.00 -2.11
CA LYS A 275 27.73 24.87 -1.99
C LYS A 275 26.98 23.69 -1.39
N ILE A 276 26.76 22.66 -2.19
CA ILE A 276 26.12 21.40 -1.82
C ILE A 276 27.11 20.28 -2.08
N HIS A 277 27.26 19.35 -1.14
CA HIS A 277 28.17 18.24 -1.34
C HIS A 277 27.57 17.24 -2.34
N ASN A 278 28.41 16.53 -3.11
CA ASN A 278 27.93 15.64 -4.18
C ASN A 278 27.18 14.40 -3.65
N ASP A 279 27.30 14.08 -2.37
CA ASP A 279 26.47 13.06 -1.72
C ASP A 279 25.11 13.61 -1.25
N GLU A 280 24.95 14.91 -1.10
CA GLU A 280 23.72 15.56 -0.65
C GLU A 280 22.82 16.01 -1.82
N ILE A 281 23.22 15.74 -3.06
CA ILE A 281 22.41 16.00 -4.25
C ILE A 281 22.55 14.87 -5.27
N VAL A 282 21.43 14.42 -5.81
CA VAL A 282 21.38 13.38 -6.84
C VAL A 282 20.87 14.03 -8.11
N ARG A 283 21.78 14.25 -9.06
CA ARG A 283 21.46 14.89 -10.33
C ARG A 283 20.89 13.88 -11.31
N THR A 284 19.74 14.19 -11.90
CA THR A 284 19.05 13.30 -12.85
C THR A 284 18.64 14.07 -14.11
N GLY A 285 18.34 13.35 -15.19
CA GLY A 285 17.87 13.98 -16.43
C GLY A 285 16.47 14.60 -16.31
N MET A 286 15.73 14.32 -15.23
CA MET A 286 14.41 14.89 -14.96
C MET A 286 14.47 16.06 -13.98
N GLY A 287 15.64 16.31 -13.39
CA GLY A 287 15.84 17.25 -12.28
C GLY A 287 16.70 16.65 -11.17
N ASP A 288 16.98 17.43 -10.14
CA ASP A 288 17.83 17.00 -9.02
C ASP A 288 16.99 16.76 -7.77
N LEU A 289 17.32 15.67 -7.06
CA LEU A 289 16.87 15.42 -5.69
C LEU A 289 17.91 15.99 -4.73
N ILE A 290 17.51 16.92 -3.87
CA ILE A 290 18.38 17.60 -2.91
C ILE A 290 18.10 17.01 -1.52
N LEU A 291 19.08 16.28 -0.99
CA LEU A 291 19.04 15.59 0.30
C LEU A 291 19.54 16.48 1.45
N ASP A 292 20.27 17.54 1.13
CA ASP A 292 20.74 18.53 2.11
C ASP A 292 19.56 19.17 2.85
N ALA A 293 19.55 19.00 4.18
CA ALA A 293 18.48 19.49 5.05
C ALA A 293 18.23 21.00 4.94
N ARG A 294 19.23 21.80 4.52
CA ARG A 294 19.09 23.26 4.32
C ARG A 294 18.11 23.64 3.20
N PHE A 295 17.83 22.70 2.30
CA PHE A 295 16.98 22.86 1.11
C PHE A 295 15.65 22.12 1.21
N ARG A 296 15.37 21.48 2.36
CA ARG A 296 14.08 20.85 2.62
C ARG A 296 12.95 21.85 2.40
N GLY A 297 11.87 21.43 1.73
CA GLY A 297 10.76 22.33 1.47
C GLY A 297 10.99 23.31 0.31
N SER A 298 12.11 23.21 -0.42
CA SER A 298 12.42 24.13 -1.50
C SER A 298 12.19 23.50 -2.88
N ILE A 299 11.54 24.26 -3.76
CA ILE A 299 11.35 23.93 -5.17
C ILE A 299 12.14 24.93 -6.02
N TYR A 300 13.02 24.41 -6.85
CA TYR A 300 13.81 25.13 -7.85
C TYR A 300 13.38 24.70 -9.25
N LEU A 301 13.56 25.60 -10.21
CA LEU A 301 13.46 25.32 -11.65
C LEU A 301 14.72 25.83 -12.31
N LYS A 302 15.44 24.95 -13.01
CA LYS A 302 16.70 25.30 -13.68
C LYS A 302 17.69 25.98 -12.73
N GLY A 303 17.70 25.53 -11.47
CA GLY A 303 18.53 26.06 -10.38
C GLY A 303 18.07 27.40 -9.80
N LEU A 304 16.93 27.96 -10.20
CA LEU A 304 16.36 29.20 -9.63
C LEU A 304 15.20 28.87 -8.68
N LEU A 305 15.18 29.50 -7.51
CA LEU A 305 14.17 29.25 -6.48
C LEU A 305 12.78 29.69 -6.95
N LEU A 306 11.85 28.76 -7.05
CA LEU A 306 10.45 29.06 -7.34
C LEU A 306 9.71 29.37 -6.04
N LYS A 307 9.74 28.42 -5.10
CA LYS A 307 8.97 28.48 -3.86
C LYS A 307 9.71 27.73 -2.76
N GLU A 308 9.57 28.20 -1.53
CA GLU A 308 10.14 27.59 -0.34
C GLU A 308 9.06 27.54 0.73
N SER A 309 8.97 26.43 1.45
CA SER A 309 8.04 26.29 2.57
C SER A 309 8.39 27.28 3.67
N GLN A 310 7.37 27.98 4.16
CA GLN A 310 7.42 28.85 5.34
C GLN A 310 6.55 28.21 6.45
N ASP A 311 6.67 28.67 7.69
CA ASP A 311 6.02 28.07 8.87
C ASP A 311 4.52 27.79 8.69
N GLU A 312 3.81 28.60 7.90
CA GLU A 312 2.36 28.48 7.66
C GLU A 312 1.99 28.06 6.23
N GLN A 313 2.96 27.96 5.31
CA GLN A 313 2.69 27.75 3.89
C GLN A 313 3.73 26.84 3.24
N SER A 314 3.29 25.66 2.78
CA SER A 314 4.17 24.76 2.03
C SER A 314 4.48 25.28 0.63
N ALA A 315 5.68 24.96 0.15
CA ALA A 315 6.04 25.09 -1.26
C ALA A 315 5.15 24.22 -2.16
N SER A 316 4.77 23.02 -1.73
CA SER A 316 3.91 22.13 -2.51
C SER A 316 2.53 22.73 -2.77
N ILE A 317 1.98 22.47 -3.96
CA ILE A 317 0.59 22.82 -4.33
C ILE A 317 -0.43 22.14 -3.40
N THR A 318 -0.09 20.97 -2.85
CA THR A 318 -0.96 20.24 -1.91
C THR A 318 -1.13 20.93 -0.56
N GLY A 319 -0.27 21.90 -0.23
CA GLY A 319 -0.17 22.49 1.10
C GLY A 319 0.55 21.61 2.12
N LYS A 320 0.88 20.35 1.79
CA LYS A 320 1.62 19.41 2.66
C LYS A 320 3.12 19.72 2.62
N PRO A 321 3.88 19.50 3.71
CA PRO A 321 5.31 19.76 3.72
C PRO A 321 6.04 18.84 2.75
N LEU A 322 7.17 19.31 2.19
CA LEU A 322 8.10 18.46 1.46
C LEU A 322 9.23 18.01 2.40
N MET A 323 9.61 16.74 2.31
CA MET A 323 10.73 16.19 3.07
C MET A 323 12.07 16.58 2.46
N TYR A 324 12.14 16.69 1.13
CA TYR A 324 13.35 17.00 0.39
C TYR A 324 13.24 18.30 -0.42
N GLY A 325 14.37 18.74 -0.98
CA GLY A 325 14.41 19.81 -1.98
C GLY A 325 14.40 19.24 -3.38
N TYR A 326 13.80 19.97 -4.33
CA TYR A 326 13.65 19.52 -5.72
C TYR A 326 14.10 20.61 -6.68
N ASN A 327 14.92 20.26 -7.67
CA ASN A 327 15.25 21.15 -8.79
C ASN A 327 14.75 20.54 -10.10
N PHE A 328 13.74 21.14 -10.71
CA PHE A 328 13.21 20.64 -11.98
C PHE A 328 14.07 21.07 -13.17
N ALA A 329 14.34 20.13 -14.09
CA ALA A 329 15.14 20.40 -15.29
C ALA A 329 14.36 21.14 -16.39
N ALA A 330 13.03 20.97 -16.45
CA ALA A 330 12.19 21.52 -17.50
C ALA A 330 10.84 22.01 -16.96
N GLY A 331 10.26 23.00 -17.65
CA GLY A 331 8.90 23.53 -17.48
C GLY A 331 8.88 25.07 -17.58
N VAL A 332 7.68 25.65 -17.69
CA VAL A 332 7.48 27.09 -17.89
C VAL A 332 6.73 27.65 -16.69
N ALA A 333 7.32 28.61 -16.00
CA ALA A 333 6.68 29.29 -14.89
C ALA A 333 5.97 30.55 -15.42
N ASN A 334 4.71 30.78 -15.04
CA ASN A 334 3.96 32.00 -15.37
C ASN A 334 4.52 33.23 -14.58
N PRO A 335 4.03 34.48 -14.75
CA PRO A 335 4.53 35.64 -14.00
C PRO A 335 4.45 35.49 -12.47
N GLU A 336 3.44 34.76 -11.99
CA GLU A 336 3.24 34.40 -10.57
C GLU A 336 4.05 33.16 -10.17
N ARG A 337 4.79 32.62 -11.13
CA ARG A 337 5.71 31.49 -11.03
C ARG A 337 5.05 30.18 -10.63
N GLU A 338 3.79 30.02 -10.99
CA GLU A 338 3.12 28.73 -11.01
C GLU A 338 3.78 27.88 -12.11
N PHE A 339 4.53 26.87 -11.67
CA PHE A 339 5.23 25.90 -12.52
C PHE A 339 4.28 24.79 -12.98
N LEU A 340 3.28 24.48 -12.15
CA LEU A 340 2.28 23.43 -12.33
C LEU A 340 0.97 23.94 -11.74
N THR A 341 -0.15 23.69 -12.41
CA THR A 341 -1.47 24.15 -11.95
C THR A 341 -2.15 23.11 -11.05
N HIS A 342 -1.64 21.87 -11.05
CA HIS A 342 -2.27 20.74 -10.37
C HIS A 342 -1.28 19.93 -9.55
N ALA A 343 -1.71 19.54 -8.34
CA ALA A 343 -0.93 18.71 -7.42
C ALA A 343 -0.48 17.37 -8.02
N ALA A 344 -1.28 16.78 -8.91
CA ALA A 344 -0.93 15.51 -9.57
C ALA A 344 0.27 15.65 -10.51
N GLU A 345 0.41 16.80 -11.18
CA GLU A 345 1.55 17.06 -12.06
C GLU A 345 2.83 17.26 -11.23
N GLU A 346 2.72 17.95 -10.09
CA GLU A 346 3.84 18.15 -9.15
C GLU A 346 4.34 16.82 -8.61
N LEU A 347 3.43 15.97 -8.14
CA LEU A 347 3.75 14.64 -7.68
C LEU A 347 4.40 13.81 -8.78
N ASN A 348 3.89 13.83 -10.01
CA ASN A 348 4.47 13.08 -11.11
C ASN A 348 5.90 13.56 -11.43
N ALA A 349 6.13 14.88 -11.44
CA ALA A 349 7.47 15.43 -11.65
C ALA A 349 8.43 14.99 -10.53
N ILE A 350 8.00 15.05 -9.26
CA ILE A 350 8.76 14.58 -8.10
C ILE A 350 9.08 13.07 -8.22
N LEU A 351 8.08 12.23 -8.50
CA LEU A 351 8.27 10.78 -8.61
C LEU A 351 9.17 10.40 -9.79
N ARG A 352 9.19 11.18 -10.88
CA ARG A 352 10.14 10.98 -11.99
C ARG A 352 11.59 11.27 -11.59
N ILE A 353 11.82 12.27 -10.74
CA ILE A 353 13.13 12.52 -10.14
C ILE A 353 13.51 11.35 -9.23
N TRP A 354 12.61 10.89 -8.36
CA TRP A 354 12.84 9.73 -7.50
C TRP A 354 13.13 8.44 -8.27
N ASP A 355 12.40 8.12 -9.34
CA ASP A 355 12.64 6.94 -10.17
C ASP A 355 14.07 6.93 -10.72
N GLN A 356 14.56 8.06 -11.23
CA GLN A 356 15.95 8.15 -11.70
C GLN A 356 16.96 8.15 -10.55
N ALA A 357 16.68 8.85 -9.45
CA ALA A 357 17.56 8.89 -8.28
C ALA A 357 17.77 7.48 -7.69
N LEU A 358 16.71 6.68 -7.56
CA LEU A 358 16.78 5.29 -7.08
C LEU A 358 17.62 4.40 -8.00
N ARG A 359 17.62 4.65 -9.32
CA ARG A 359 18.46 3.90 -10.27
C ARG A 359 19.93 4.28 -10.16
N PHE A 360 20.24 5.56 -9.93
CA PHE A 360 21.63 6.01 -9.79
C PHE A 360 22.21 5.70 -8.41
N ARG A 361 21.39 5.74 -7.36
CA ARG A 361 21.80 5.50 -5.98
C ARG A 361 20.77 4.61 -5.28
N GLY A 362 20.96 3.29 -5.42
CA GLY A 362 20.08 2.29 -4.83
C GLY A 362 19.98 2.30 -3.30
N SER A 363 20.90 2.97 -2.60
CA SER A 363 20.79 3.15 -1.15
C SER A 363 19.56 3.99 -0.75
N LEU A 364 19.11 4.89 -1.63
CA LEU A 364 17.93 5.76 -1.44
C LEU A 364 16.60 5.00 -1.29
N ALA A 365 16.61 3.70 -1.54
CA ALA A 365 15.42 2.87 -1.36
C ALA A 365 14.97 2.84 0.11
N ALA A 366 15.90 2.98 1.07
CA ALA A 366 15.56 3.07 2.49
C ALA A 366 14.83 4.37 2.81
N GLU A 367 15.38 5.50 2.39
CA GLU A 367 14.79 6.82 2.56
C GLU A 367 13.43 6.93 1.88
N PHE A 368 13.28 6.35 0.67
CA PHE A 368 12.00 6.33 -0.02
C PHE A 368 10.96 5.42 0.67
N HIS A 369 11.40 4.31 1.26
CA HIS A 369 10.54 3.45 2.07
C HIS A 369 10.04 4.17 3.32
N GLU A 370 10.93 4.83 4.07
CA GLU A 370 10.56 5.64 5.24
C GLU A 370 9.58 6.76 4.87
N LEU A 371 9.78 7.39 3.71
CA LEU A 371 8.89 8.43 3.21
C LEU A 371 7.47 7.91 2.93
N LEU A 372 7.36 6.73 2.31
CA LEU A 372 6.08 6.08 2.02
C LEU A 372 5.34 5.63 3.29
N ASP A 373 6.09 5.20 4.31
CA ASP A 373 5.54 4.67 5.56
C ASP A 373 5.35 5.74 6.65
N SER A 374 5.67 7.00 6.36
CA SER A 374 5.54 8.10 7.32
C SER A 374 4.07 8.39 7.67
N GLU A 375 3.77 8.38 8.98
CA GLU A 375 2.43 8.67 9.52
C GLU A 375 2.16 10.18 9.60
N GLU A 376 3.02 10.95 10.29
CA GLU A 376 2.85 12.40 10.45
C GLU A 376 4.19 13.18 10.41
N PRO A 377 4.26 14.28 9.64
CA PRO A 377 3.26 14.75 8.69
C PRO A 377 3.25 13.89 7.42
N GLU A 378 2.10 13.82 6.74
CA GLU A 378 2.07 13.27 5.40
C GLU A 378 2.83 14.18 4.43
N PHE A 379 3.87 13.66 3.80
CA PHE A 379 4.71 14.43 2.90
C PHE A 379 4.11 14.54 1.50
N ALA A 380 4.19 15.74 0.93
CA ALA A 380 3.80 16.00 -0.45
C ALA A 380 4.57 15.13 -1.46
N ASP A 381 5.80 14.74 -1.12
CA ASP A 381 6.71 13.93 -1.92
C ASP A 381 6.09 12.60 -2.39
N VAL A 382 5.19 12.03 -1.57
CA VAL A 382 4.56 10.72 -1.80
C VAL A 382 3.04 10.72 -1.54
N SER A 383 2.45 11.89 -1.31
CA SER A 383 1.01 12.03 -1.12
C SER A 383 0.28 11.55 -2.37
N GLN A 384 -0.51 10.48 -2.27
CA GLN A 384 -1.19 9.79 -3.39
C GLN A 384 -0.25 9.01 -4.34
N ALA A 385 0.94 8.61 -3.89
CA ALA A 385 1.89 7.85 -4.69
C ALA A 385 1.32 6.52 -5.22
N GLU A 386 0.32 5.92 -4.55
CA GLU A 386 -0.35 4.69 -4.99
C GLU A 386 -0.92 4.76 -6.41
N ASN A 387 -1.29 5.96 -6.87
CA ASN A 387 -1.87 6.21 -8.18
C ASN A 387 -0.83 6.56 -9.27
N CYS A 388 0.37 7.00 -8.86
CA CYS A 388 1.35 7.62 -9.78
C CYS A 388 2.68 6.87 -9.89
N LEU A 389 2.97 5.90 -9.00
CA LEU A 389 4.23 5.17 -9.02
C LEU A 389 4.42 4.35 -10.30
N SER A 390 5.58 4.53 -10.94
CA SER A 390 5.97 3.78 -12.13
C SER A 390 6.21 2.30 -11.83
N LEU A 391 6.12 1.44 -12.85
CA LEU A 391 6.37 0.00 -12.70
C LEU A 391 7.79 -0.28 -12.16
N ASN A 392 8.78 0.49 -12.60
CA ASN A 392 10.17 0.32 -12.18
C ASN A 392 10.37 0.68 -10.70
N MET A 393 9.74 1.77 -10.22
CA MET A 393 9.75 2.11 -8.80
C MET A 393 9.10 1.00 -7.96
N ARG A 394 7.94 0.50 -8.40
CA ARG A 394 7.24 -0.62 -7.73
C ARG A 394 8.13 -1.86 -7.61
N GLN A 395 8.84 -2.21 -8.68
CA GLN A 395 9.82 -3.31 -8.66
C GLN A 395 11.01 -3.03 -7.73
N GLY A 396 11.52 -1.80 -7.71
CA GLY A 396 12.59 -1.37 -6.81
C GLY A 396 12.20 -1.47 -5.34
N ILE A 397 11.02 -0.95 -4.98
CA ILE A 397 10.43 -1.07 -3.63
C ILE A 397 10.28 -2.54 -3.26
N LYS A 398 9.71 -3.37 -4.15
CA LYS A 398 9.56 -4.81 -3.89
C LYS A 398 10.90 -5.49 -3.62
N ALA A 399 11.92 -5.20 -4.42
CA ALA A 399 13.25 -5.77 -4.25
C ALA A 399 13.90 -5.34 -2.93
N TYR A 400 13.75 -4.06 -2.56
CA TYR A 400 14.21 -3.53 -1.27
C TYR A 400 13.50 -4.22 -0.09
N VAL A 401 12.17 -4.26 -0.11
CA VAL A 401 11.36 -4.83 0.96
C VAL A 401 11.67 -6.32 1.18
N LEU A 402 11.75 -7.10 0.10
CA LEU A 402 12.08 -8.53 0.20
C LEU A 402 13.50 -8.78 0.72
N ARG A 403 14.42 -7.82 0.55
CA ARG A 403 15.80 -7.93 1.00
C ARG A 403 15.96 -7.53 2.46
N GLU A 404 15.42 -6.37 2.85
CA GLU A 404 15.63 -5.80 4.20
C GLU A 404 14.62 -6.33 5.23
N PHE A 405 13.40 -6.67 4.79
CA PHE A 405 12.31 -7.13 5.66
C PHE A 405 11.89 -8.56 5.32
N GLY A 406 12.82 -9.34 4.77
CA GLY A 406 12.56 -10.69 4.28
C GLY A 406 12.14 -11.66 5.38
N ASP A 407 12.39 -11.36 6.66
CA ASP A 407 12.00 -12.07 7.88
C ASP A 407 10.69 -11.55 8.51
N LYS A 408 10.19 -10.40 8.05
CA LYS A 408 8.98 -9.76 8.58
C LYS A 408 7.76 -10.01 7.69
N TRP A 409 6.59 -9.88 8.30
CA TRP A 409 5.30 -9.86 7.63
C TRP A 409 4.75 -8.44 7.68
N LEU A 410 4.87 -7.71 6.56
CA LEU A 410 4.32 -6.37 6.45
C LEU A 410 2.80 -6.43 6.29
N TYR A 411 2.09 -5.60 7.03
CA TYR A 411 0.62 -5.57 7.00
C TYR A 411 0.07 -4.17 7.30
N ALA A 412 -1.15 -3.91 6.83
CA ALA A 412 -1.93 -2.75 7.23
C ALA A 412 -2.83 -3.08 8.43
N ILE A 413 -3.08 -2.11 9.32
CA ILE A 413 -3.96 -2.31 10.49
C ILE A 413 -5.35 -2.83 10.10
N LYS A 414 -5.88 -2.38 8.95
CA LYS A 414 -7.16 -2.85 8.41
C LYS A 414 -7.18 -4.35 8.15
N GLU A 415 -6.09 -4.92 7.64
CA GLU A 415 -5.97 -6.36 7.43
C GLU A 415 -6.06 -7.12 8.75
N LYS A 416 -5.29 -6.66 9.76
CA LYS A 416 -5.29 -7.29 11.09
C LYS A 416 -6.66 -7.21 11.76
N CYS A 417 -7.37 -6.10 11.63
CA CYS A 417 -8.73 -5.96 12.17
C CYS A 417 -9.76 -6.85 11.45
N GLN A 418 -9.55 -7.16 10.17
CA GLN A 418 -10.47 -7.98 9.37
C GLN A 418 -10.22 -9.48 9.51
N ASN A 419 -8.99 -9.89 9.80
CA ASN A 419 -8.62 -11.30 9.93
C ASN A 419 -8.35 -11.68 11.39
N ILE A 420 -9.33 -12.34 12.03
CA ILE A 420 -9.22 -12.83 13.41
C ILE A 420 -8.10 -13.85 13.63
N ARG A 421 -7.62 -14.50 12.57
CA ARG A 421 -6.53 -15.49 12.60
C ARG A 421 -5.18 -14.88 12.22
N PHE A 422 -5.10 -13.57 12.00
CA PHE A 422 -3.89 -12.89 11.52
C PHE A 422 -2.65 -13.26 12.34
N ASP A 423 -2.67 -13.07 13.66
CA ASP A 423 -1.50 -13.30 14.52
C ASP A 423 -1.07 -14.78 14.49
N HIS A 424 -2.04 -15.71 14.46
CA HIS A 424 -1.77 -17.14 14.34
C HIS A 424 -1.16 -17.51 12.99
N ILE A 425 -1.65 -16.93 11.89
CA ILE A 425 -1.11 -17.17 10.55
C ILE A 425 0.31 -16.65 10.43
N VAL A 426 0.56 -15.41 10.85
CA VAL A 426 1.89 -14.78 10.77
C VAL A 426 2.90 -15.54 11.63
N GLN A 427 2.52 -15.94 12.84
CA GLN A 427 3.34 -16.79 13.70
C GLN A 427 3.61 -18.16 13.03
N GLY A 428 2.60 -18.79 12.45
CA GLY A 428 2.73 -20.06 11.73
C GLY A 428 3.64 -19.96 10.50
N LEU A 429 3.68 -18.81 9.83
CA LEU A 429 4.60 -18.52 8.73
C LEU A 429 6.05 -18.26 9.21
N GLY A 430 6.29 -18.19 10.53
CA GLY A 430 7.61 -17.93 11.10
C GLY A 430 8.12 -16.52 10.81
N ARG A 431 7.22 -15.53 10.76
CA ARG A 431 7.53 -14.13 10.45
C ARG A 431 7.20 -13.22 11.62
N GLU A 432 7.94 -12.12 11.76
CA GLU A 432 7.61 -11.05 12.71
C GLU A 432 6.62 -10.06 12.08
N PRO A 433 5.46 -9.77 12.70
CA PRO A 433 4.51 -8.79 12.15
C PRO A 433 5.09 -7.36 12.21
N LEU A 434 5.04 -6.64 11.08
CA LEU A 434 5.42 -5.22 10.99
C LEU A 434 4.26 -4.42 10.38
N GLU A 435 3.70 -3.51 11.17
CA GLU A 435 2.63 -2.63 10.71
C GLU A 435 3.20 -1.54 9.80
N ILE A 436 2.48 -1.26 8.71
CA ILE A 436 2.79 -0.20 7.76
C ILE A 436 1.52 0.57 7.38
N LYS A 437 1.71 1.79 6.88
CA LYS A 437 0.63 2.68 6.46
C LYS A 437 -0.26 2.08 5.36
N ASP A 438 -1.57 2.30 5.46
CA ASP A 438 -2.56 1.80 4.49
C ASP A 438 -2.27 2.17 3.01
N SER A 439 -1.83 3.42 2.76
CA SER A 439 -1.48 3.88 1.40
C SER A 439 -0.26 3.13 0.88
N TYR A 440 0.72 2.87 1.73
CA TYR A 440 1.90 2.08 1.38
C TYR A 440 1.57 0.61 1.18
N TRP A 441 0.69 0.04 2.02
CA TRP A 441 0.17 -1.31 1.82
C TRP A 441 -0.52 -1.46 0.46
N THR A 442 -1.31 -0.48 0.04
CA THR A 442 -1.95 -0.46 -1.28
C THR A 442 -0.93 -0.53 -2.42
N ILE A 443 0.21 0.15 -2.27
CA ILE A 443 1.34 0.06 -3.21
C ILE A 443 1.92 -1.37 -3.21
N LEU A 444 2.22 -1.94 -2.04
CA LEU A 444 2.78 -3.30 -1.95
C LEU A 444 1.83 -4.37 -2.52
N ARG A 445 0.52 -4.23 -2.31
CA ARG A 445 -0.51 -5.09 -2.94
C ARG A 445 -0.38 -5.08 -4.46
N SER A 446 -0.20 -3.90 -5.05
CA SER A 446 0.02 -3.76 -6.49
C SER A 446 1.35 -4.36 -6.99
N CYS A 447 2.34 -4.50 -6.10
CA CYS A 447 3.61 -5.18 -6.36
C CYS A 447 3.50 -6.72 -6.23
N GLY A 448 2.32 -7.24 -5.88
CA GLY A 448 2.03 -8.67 -5.71
C GLY A 448 2.29 -9.21 -4.30
N PHE A 449 2.37 -8.36 -3.28
CA PHE A 449 2.34 -8.80 -1.88
C PHE A 449 0.93 -9.31 -1.53
N ARG A 450 0.86 -10.38 -0.73
CA ARG A 450 -0.38 -11.06 -0.34
C ARG A 450 -0.76 -10.71 1.09
N THR A 451 -2.05 -10.77 1.39
CA THR A 451 -2.52 -10.78 2.79
C THR A 451 -2.17 -12.12 3.44
N ALA A 452 -2.21 -12.16 4.78
CA ALA A 452 -1.96 -13.38 5.55
C ALA A 452 -2.90 -14.52 5.14
N GLU A 453 -4.20 -14.20 4.95
CA GLU A 453 -5.21 -15.16 4.51
C GLU A 453 -4.95 -15.70 3.10
N GLU A 454 -4.58 -14.83 2.16
CA GLU A 454 -4.27 -15.24 0.79
C GLU A 454 -3.04 -16.16 0.73
N GLU A 455 -2.04 -15.87 1.56
CA GLU A 455 -0.82 -16.68 1.65
C GLU A 455 -1.09 -18.01 2.34
N GLU A 456 -1.86 -18.05 3.43
CA GLU A 456 -2.35 -19.29 4.07
C GLU A 456 -3.08 -20.15 3.02
N LYS A 457 -4.09 -19.59 2.35
CA LYS A 457 -4.85 -20.27 1.30
C LYS A 457 -3.93 -20.85 0.22
N ARG A 458 -2.96 -20.06 -0.25
CA ARG A 458 -2.02 -20.49 -1.29
C ARG A 458 -1.17 -21.68 -0.83
N GLN A 459 -0.62 -21.63 0.38
CA GLN A 459 0.25 -22.69 0.90
C GLN A 459 -0.53 -24.00 1.09
N PHE A 460 -1.72 -23.94 1.69
CA PHE A 460 -2.55 -25.12 1.90
C PHE A 460 -3.07 -25.72 0.58
N LEU A 461 -3.47 -24.90 -0.39
CA LEU A 461 -3.93 -25.42 -1.68
C LEU A 461 -2.79 -26.06 -2.48
N ALA A 462 -1.56 -25.53 -2.38
CA ALA A 462 -0.39 -26.09 -3.06
C ALA A 462 0.22 -27.32 -2.35
N ALA A 463 -0.06 -27.52 -1.07
CA ALA A 463 0.51 -28.61 -0.29
C ALA A 463 0.00 -29.99 -0.74
N GLU A 464 0.94 -30.96 -0.77
CA GLU A 464 0.68 -32.33 -1.17
C GLU A 464 -0.11 -33.09 -0.09
N PRO A 465 -1.14 -33.86 -0.49
CA PRO A 465 -1.85 -34.76 0.43
C PRO A 465 -0.93 -35.84 0.97
N VAL A 466 -1.08 -36.14 2.26
CA VAL A 466 -0.36 -37.18 2.99
C VAL A 466 -1.29 -38.38 3.16
N ARG A 467 -0.74 -39.58 3.00
CA ARG A 467 -1.47 -40.80 3.34
C ARG A 467 -1.58 -40.90 4.86
N ILE A 468 -2.77 -41.23 5.34
CA ILE A 468 -3.01 -41.47 6.76
C ILE A 468 -2.06 -42.57 7.22
N LEU A 469 -1.34 -42.31 8.32
CA LEU A 469 -0.41 -43.27 8.92
C LEU A 469 -1.20 -44.49 9.41
N GLU A 470 -0.64 -45.69 9.24
CA GLU A 470 -1.23 -46.95 9.73
C GLU A 470 -1.07 -47.07 11.26
N THR A 471 -1.68 -46.14 11.99
CA THR A 471 -1.72 -46.13 13.46
C THR A 471 -3.15 -45.91 13.91
N ASP A 472 -3.54 -46.56 15.02
CA ASP A 472 -4.88 -46.42 15.59
C ASP A 472 -5.21 -44.95 15.91
N PHE A 473 -4.21 -44.18 16.33
CA PHE A 473 -4.37 -42.75 16.61
C PHE A 473 -4.72 -41.96 15.34
N ALA A 474 -3.94 -42.11 14.27
CA ALA A 474 -4.15 -41.39 13.02
C ALA A 474 -5.53 -41.71 12.40
N HIS A 475 -5.90 -42.99 12.36
CA HIS A 475 -7.22 -43.42 11.88
C HIS A 475 -8.36 -42.90 12.76
N ALA A 476 -8.17 -42.85 14.08
CA ALA A 476 -9.17 -42.29 14.98
C ALA A 476 -9.33 -40.77 14.78
N VAL A 477 -8.22 -40.02 14.62
CA VAL A 477 -8.28 -38.57 14.34
C VAL A 477 -9.02 -38.30 13.04
N ASP A 478 -8.63 -38.96 11.94
CA ASP A 478 -9.30 -38.85 10.65
C ASP A 478 -10.81 -39.12 10.77
N ARG A 479 -11.15 -40.26 11.37
CA ARG A 479 -12.54 -40.70 11.59
C ARG A 479 -13.33 -39.68 12.40
N PHE A 480 -12.82 -39.22 13.54
CA PHE A 480 -13.56 -38.28 14.41
C PHE A 480 -13.72 -36.91 13.78
N VAL A 481 -12.68 -36.39 13.12
CA VAL A 481 -12.73 -35.07 12.49
C VAL A 481 -13.66 -35.09 11.29
N GLN A 482 -13.49 -36.03 10.35
CA GLN A 482 -14.33 -36.14 9.16
C GLN A 482 -15.81 -36.23 9.54
N ALA A 483 -16.10 -37.07 10.52
CA ALA A 483 -17.45 -37.27 10.96
C ALA A 483 -18.03 -36.03 11.68
N SER A 484 -17.20 -35.32 12.44
CA SER A 484 -17.55 -34.01 13.01
C SER A 484 -17.90 -32.98 11.92
N LEU A 485 -17.14 -32.95 10.81
CA LEU A 485 -17.43 -32.09 9.67
C LEU A 485 -18.74 -32.46 8.98
N ASP A 486 -18.92 -33.74 8.63
CA ASP A 486 -20.09 -34.24 7.88
C ASP A 486 -21.41 -33.91 8.56
N SER A 487 -21.38 -33.91 9.87
CA SER A 487 -22.55 -33.60 10.64
C SER A 487 -22.90 -32.12 10.64
N CYS A 488 -21.90 -31.23 10.74
CA CYS A 488 -22.13 -29.83 10.98
C CYS A 488 -22.60 -29.15 9.70
N PRO A 489 -23.85 -28.64 9.61
CA PRO A 489 -24.43 -28.17 8.35
C PRO A 489 -23.60 -27.08 7.66
N TYR A 490 -22.82 -26.32 8.43
CA TYR A 490 -21.98 -25.22 7.96
C TYR A 490 -20.67 -25.67 7.29
N VAL A 491 -20.22 -26.88 7.58
CA VAL A 491 -19.00 -27.51 7.02
C VAL A 491 -19.29 -28.89 6.42
N ALA A 492 -20.55 -29.28 6.32
CA ALA A 492 -20.98 -30.55 5.76
C ALA A 492 -20.57 -30.67 4.29
N ASN A 493 -20.26 -31.89 3.87
CA ASN A 493 -19.70 -32.23 2.55
C ASN A 493 -18.25 -31.75 2.32
N SER A 494 -17.56 -31.30 3.37
CA SER A 494 -16.14 -31.00 3.28
C SER A 494 -15.32 -32.28 3.41
N LYS A 495 -14.45 -32.52 2.44
CA LYS A 495 -13.49 -33.61 2.49
C LYS A 495 -12.30 -33.21 3.36
N LEU A 496 -11.98 -34.03 4.36
CA LEU A 496 -10.78 -33.91 5.16
C LEU A 496 -9.57 -34.40 4.34
N GLU A 497 -8.51 -33.59 4.29
CA GLU A 497 -7.24 -33.98 3.69
C GLU A 497 -6.08 -33.59 4.62
N PHE A 498 -5.29 -34.57 5.02
CA PHE A 498 -4.02 -34.29 5.70
C PHE A 498 -2.97 -33.92 4.67
N ILE A 499 -2.15 -32.92 4.97
CA ILE A 499 -1.16 -32.37 4.04
C ILE A 499 0.21 -32.22 4.66
N LYS A 500 1.22 -32.25 3.80
CA LYS A 500 2.60 -31.95 4.14
C LYS A 500 2.86 -30.45 3.95
N ALA A 501 2.58 -29.64 4.96
CA ALA A 501 2.80 -28.20 4.89
C ALA A 501 4.24 -27.77 5.24
N GLY A 502 5.15 -28.73 5.44
CA GLY A 502 6.57 -28.47 5.67
C GLY A 502 6.87 -27.92 7.07
N SER A 503 7.84 -27.01 7.19
CA SER A 503 8.20 -26.36 8.45
C SER A 503 7.28 -25.19 8.83
N VAL A 504 6.15 -25.05 8.13
CA VAL A 504 5.20 -23.96 8.35
C VAL A 504 4.28 -24.38 9.51
N GLY A 505 4.27 -23.61 10.59
CA GLY A 505 3.49 -23.85 11.80
C GLY A 505 1.99 -23.60 11.66
N LEU A 506 1.43 -23.67 10.45
CA LEU A 506 -0.01 -23.53 10.23
C LEU A 506 -0.72 -24.86 10.52
N ASP A 507 -1.86 -24.79 11.20
CA ASP A 507 -2.57 -25.99 11.67
C ASP A 507 -3.55 -26.56 10.66
N SER A 508 -4.45 -25.72 10.16
CA SER A 508 -5.54 -26.12 9.28
C SER A 508 -6.07 -24.98 8.42
N PHE A 509 -6.70 -25.33 7.30
CA PHE A 509 -7.35 -24.41 6.38
C PHE A 509 -8.66 -24.99 5.85
N TYR A 510 -9.74 -24.23 5.98
CA TYR A 510 -11.05 -24.55 5.44
C TYR A 510 -11.31 -23.79 4.14
N SER A 511 -11.67 -24.52 3.09
CA SER A 511 -12.02 -23.96 1.79
C SER A 511 -13.44 -24.33 1.38
N PRO A 512 -14.43 -23.45 1.63
CA PRO A 512 -15.81 -23.69 1.22
C PRO A 512 -15.96 -23.86 -0.30
N GLN A 513 -15.16 -23.12 -1.09
CA GLN A 513 -15.21 -23.15 -2.56
C GLN A 513 -14.79 -24.50 -3.14
N HIS A 514 -13.85 -25.18 -2.48
CA HIS A 514 -13.35 -26.48 -2.90
C HIS A 514 -14.00 -27.65 -2.15
N GLY A 515 -14.81 -27.37 -1.12
CA GLY A 515 -15.33 -28.41 -0.22
C GLY A 515 -14.22 -29.17 0.48
N LEU A 516 -13.16 -28.47 0.92
CA LEU A 516 -11.97 -29.09 1.52
C LEU A 516 -11.72 -28.53 2.92
N PHE A 517 -11.35 -29.41 3.85
CA PHE A 517 -10.70 -29.04 5.09
C PHE A 517 -9.32 -29.70 5.14
N LYS A 518 -8.27 -28.88 5.02
CA LYS A 518 -6.88 -29.36 4.99
C LYS A 518 -6.25 -29.20 6.36
N VAL A 519 -5.57 -30.24 6.83
CA VAL A 519 -4.95 -30.29 8.16
C VAL A 519 -3.48 -30.70 8.05
N HIS A 520 -2.61 -30.07 8.83
CA HIS A 520 -1.19 -30.42 8.86
C HIS A 520 -0.96 -31.87 9.34
N GLU A 521 -0.04 -32.61 8.71
CA GLU A 521 0.28 -34.00 9.06
C GLU A 521 0.75 -34.22 10.51
N LYS A 522 1.16 -33.14 11.20
CA LYS A 522 1.62 -33.17 12.60
C LYS A 522 0.51 -33.63 13.55
N TRP A 523 -0.74 -33.40 13.16
CA TRP A 523 -1.92 -33.83 13.90
C TRP A 523 -2.23 -35.34 13.76
N LEU A 524 -1.53 -36.06 12.87
CA LEU A 524 -1.66 -37.51 12.73
C LEU A 524 -0.81 -38.30 13.74
N THR A 525 0.10 -37.67 14.48
CA THR A 525 0.92 -38.34 15.50
C THR A 525 0.54 -37.89 16.91
N ALA A 526 0.62 -38.83 17.87
CA ALA A 526 0.32 -38.51 19.26
C ALA A 526 1.34 -37.51 19.84
N GLU A 527 2.61 -37.55 19.41
CA GLU A 527 3.61 -36.55 19.79
C GLU A 527 3.28 -35.16 19.24
N GLY A 528 3.02 -35.05 17.92
CA GLY A 528 2.72 -33.77 17.30
C GLY A 528 1.44 -33.14 17.87
N ALA A 529 0.40 -33.93 18.10
CA ALA A 529 -0.81 -33.44 18.75
C ALA A 529 -0.56 -32.95 20.20
N ARG A 530 0.30 -33.64 20.98
CA ARG A 530 0.64 -33.19 22.34
C ARG A 530 1.38 -31.87 22.33
N ASP A 531 2.35 -31.71 21.42
CA ASP A 531 3.16 -30.51 21.31
C ASP A 531 2.28 -29.29 20.97
N GLU A 532 1.39 -29.42 19.98
CA GLU A 532 0.49 -28.34 19.55
C GLU A 532 -0.58 -28.00 20.60
N LEU A 533 -1.03 -29.00 21.36
CA LEU A 533 -1.98 -28.79 22.45
C LEU A 533 -1.32 -28.32 23.75
N GLY A 534 0.02 -28.26 23.82
CA GLY A 534 0.78 -27.92 25.02
C GLY A 534 0.63 -28.93 26.17
N ILE A 535 0.42 -30.22 25.85
CA ILE A 535 0.15 -31.27 26.83
C ILE A 535 1.47 -31.98 27.20
N SER A 536 2.00 -31.68 28.38
CA SER A 536 3.28 -32.23 28.87
C SER A 536 3.18 -33.58 29.59
N ALA A 537 1.97 -34.11 29.80
CA ALA A 537 1.73 -35.34 30.56
C ALA A 537 1.33 -36.52 29.66
N ASN A 538 1.64 -37.74 30.12
CA ASN A 538 1.11 -38.99 29.57
C ASN A 538 -0.39 -39.11 29.91
N ILE A 539 -1.24 -38.38 29.19
CA ILE A 539 -2.69 -38.54 29.25
C ILE A 539 -3.12 -39.81 28.49
N PRO A 540 -4.27 -40.42 28.84
CA PRO A 540 -4.84 -41.50 28.06
C PRO A 540 -5.02 -41.10 26.59
N GLN A 541 -4.80 -42.04 25.66
CA GLN A 541 -4.93 -41.80 24.22
C GLN A 541 -6.31 -41.25 23.84
N SER A 542 -7.37 -41.70 24.51
CA SER A 542 -8.73 -41.19 24.34
C SER A 542 -8.88 -39.70 24.67
N SER A 543 -8.20 -39.23 25.72
CA SER A 543 -8.21 -37.81 26.10
C SER A 543 -7.45 -36.98 25.08
N LEU A 544 -6.31 -37.49 24.58
CA LEU A 544 -5.57 -36.82 23.51
C LEU A 544 -6.39 -36.75 22.22
N LEU A 545 -7.06 -37.84 21.84
CA LEU A 545 -7.97 -37.88 20.69
C LEU A 545 -9.12 -36.88 20.83
N PHE A 546 -9.74 -36.80 22.01
CA PHE A 546 -10.78 -35.82 22.30
C PHE A 546 -10.29 -34.40 22.04
N HIS A 547 -9.17 -34.00 22.65
CA HIS A 547 -8.64 -32.64 22.50
C HIS A 547 -8.19 -32.35 21.06
N THR A 548 -7.61 -33.33 20.38
CA THR A 548 -7.18 -33.21 18.98
C THR A 548 -8.38 -32.98 18.05
N ALA A 549 -9.38 -33.87 18.11
CA ALA A 549 -10.54 -33.78 17.24
C ALA A 549 -11.39 -32.53 17.52
N THR A 550 -11.57 -32.18 18.80
CA THR A 550 -12.31 -30.96 19.17
C THR A 550 -11.61 -29.69 18.72
N ARG A 551 -10.27 -29.62 18.84
CA ARG A 551 -9.48 -28.49 18.34
C ARG A 551 -9.62 -28.33 16.82
N LEU A 552 -9.38 -29.39 16.06
CA LEU A 552 -9.47 -29.35 14.59
C LEU A 552 -10.90 -29.02 14.10
N PHE A 553 -11.92 -29.58 14.75
CA PHE A 553 -13.31 -29.26 14.43
C PHE A 553 -13.66 -27.80 14.75
N ALA A 554 -13.25 -27.32 15.93
CA ALA A 554 -13.47 -25.92 16.31
C ALA A 554 -12.78 -24.96 15.32
N ASP A 555 -11.58 -25.29 14.86
CA ASP A 555 -10.84 -24.50 13.88
C ASP A 555 -11.52 -24.49 12.50
N ALA A 556 -12.12 -25.62 12.06
CA ALA A 556 -12.92 -25.66 10.84
C ALA A 556 -14.14 -24.74 10.92
N VAL A 557 -14.89 -24.80 12.03
CA VAL A 557 -16.09 -23.98 12.27
C VAL A 557 -15.73 -22.50 12.44
N ALA A 558 -14.58 -22.19 13.05
CA ALA A 558 -14.10 -20.82 13.22
C ALA A 558 -13.79 -20.13 11.89
N GLN A 559 -13.41 -20.89 10.87
CA GLN A 559 -13.08 -20.39 9.52
C GLN A 559 -14.30 -20.23 8.61
N VAL A 560 -15.50 -20.66 9.04
CA VAL A 560 -16.74 -20.40 8.30
C VAL A 560 -17.12 -18.91 8.44
N PRO A 561 -17.45 -18.21 7.34
CA PRO A 561 -17.90 -16.83 7.39
C PRO A 561 -19.11 -16.63 8.32
N LEU A 562 -19.08 -15.59 9.17
CA LEU A 562 -20.10 -15.36 10.20
C LEU A 562 -21.50 -15.14 9.62
N ASP A 563 -21.63 -14.61 8.41
CA ASP A 563 -22.90 -14.43 7.71
C ASP A 563 -23.64 -15.75 7.46
N LYS A 564 -22.93 -16.89 7.47
CA LYS A 564 -23.52 -18.23 7.33
C LYS A 564 -24.24 -18.71 8.60
N PHE A 565 -23.98 -18.10 9.76
CA PHE A 565 -24.54 -18.51 11.05
C PHE A 565 -25.77 -17.70 11.48
N TYR A 566 -26.40 -16.95 10.58
CA TYR A 566 -27.52 -16.07 10.93
C TYR A 566 -28.89 -16.74 10.69
N ASP A 567 -29.66 -16.87 11.77
CA ASP A 567 -31.03 -17.42 11.77
C ASP A 567 -32.01 -16.49 12.51
N GLY A 568 -31.71 -15.18 12.56
CA GLY A 568 -32.64 -14.13 13.02
C GLY A 568 -32.85 -13.99 14.54
N ILE A 569 -32.54 -14.99 15.38
CA ILE A 569 -32.89 -14.99 16.81
C ILE A 569 -31.71 -14.60 17.72
N HIS A 570 -30.53 -15.16 17.47
CA HIS A 570 -29.30 -14.88 18.24
C HIS A 570 -28.19 -14.31 17.34
N SER A 571 -27.11 -13.79 17.96
CA SER A 571 -25.95 -13.31 17.20
C SER A 571 -25.25 -14.47 16.46
N PRO A 572 -24.63 -14.22 15.29
CA PRO A 572 -23.89 -15.24 14.56
C PRO A 572 -22.83 -15.97 15.40
N HIS A 573 -22.14 -15.25 16.29
CA HIS A 573 -21.18 -15.82 17.23
C HIS A 573 -21.81 -16.83 18.19
N TRP A 574 -23.07 -16.64 18.59
CA TRP A 574 -23.77 -17.60 19.44
C TRP A 574 -24.00 -18.92 18.70
N TYR A 575 -24.43 -18.87 17.44
CA TYR A 575 -24.64 -20.08 16.63
C TYR A 575 -23.33 -20.79 16.29
N GLN A 576 -22.27 -20.05 15.99
CA GLN A 576 -20.92 -20.60 15.82
C GLN A 576 -20.47 -21.33 17.10
N LYS A 577 -20.60 -20.69 18.27
CA LYS A 577 -20.27 -21.29 19.56
C LYS A 577 -21.12 -22.53 19.84
N ARG A 578 -22.42 -22.49 19.53
CA ARG A 578 -23.33 -23.64 19.66
C ARG A 578 -22.87 -24.81 18.79
N ALA A 579 -22.49 -24.55 17.53
CA ALA A 579 -22.01 -25.59 16.63
C ALA A 579 -20.73 -26.27 17.19
N VAL A 580 -19.78 -25.47 17.71
CA VAL A 580 -18.57 -26.00 18.37
C VAL A 580 -18.94 -26.81 19.62
N SER A 581 -19.79 -26.29 20.51
CA SER A 581 -20.18 -27.02 21.73
C SER A 581 -20.91 -28.33 21.43
N GLN A 582 -21.78 -28.35 20.42
CA GLN A 582 -22.48 -29.56 19.99
C GLN A 582 -21.52 -30.59 19.39
N GLY A 583 -20.55 -30.16 18.56
CA GLY A 583 -19.51 -31.08 18.05
C GLY A 583 -18.65 -31.64 19.18
N ASN A 584 -18.21 -30.79 20.12
CA ASN A 584 -17.42 -31.23 21.27
C ASN A 584 -18.14 -32.27 22.13
N GLN A 585 -19.41 -32.02 22.46
CA GLN A 585 -20.22 -32.98 23.21
C GLN A 585 -20.29 -34.33 22.47
N ARG A 586 -20.40 -34.32 21.14
CA ARG A 586 -20.56 -35.55 20.35
C ARG A 586 -19.27 -36.35 20.19
N ILE A 587 -18.14 -35.67 20.03
CA ILE A 587 -16.82 -36.33 20.04
C ILE A 587 -16.64 -37.04 21.40
N LEU A 588 -17.02 -36.39 22.51
CA LEU A 588 -16.98 -37.00 23.84
C LEU A 588 -17.88 -38.24 23.93
N GLU A 589 -19.14 -38.13 23.50
CA GLU A 589 -20.09 -39.25 23.50
C GLU A 589 -19.57 -40.44 22.68
N CYS A 590 -19.00 -40.20 21.49
CA CYS A 590 -18.45 -41.28 20.66
C CYS A 590 -17.25 -41.98 21.30
N LEU A 591 -16.35 -41.20 21.94
CA LEU A 591 -15.22 -41.75 22.67
C LEU A 591 -15.65 -42.58 23.88
N GLN A 592 -16.66 -42.10 24.63
CA GLN A 592 -17.24 -42.84 25.75
C GLN A 592 -17.85 -44.16 25.26
N ILE A 593 -18.68 -44.10 24.21
CA ILE A 593 -19.28 -45.29 23.61
C ILE A 593 -18.20 -46.29 23.16
N GLN A 594 -17.12 -45.85 22.51
CA GLN A 594 -16.03 -46.75 22.11
C GLN A 594 -15.29 -47.37 23.29
N GLN A 595 -15.13 -46.65 24.40
CA GLN A 595 -14.48 -47.19 25.61
C GLN A 595 -15.37 -48.18 26.36
N ASP A 596 -16.65 -47.89 26.42
CA ASP A 596 -17.64 -48.67 27.16
C ASP A 596 -18.15 -49.88 26.37
N LEU A 597 -18.01 -49.85 25.04
CA LEU A 597 -18.34 -50.95 24.16
C LEU A 597 -17.21 -51.97 24.16
N GLN A 598 -17.43 -53.07 24.87
CA GLN A 598 -16.54 -54.21 24.91
C GLN A 598 -17.10 -55.34 24.06
N TYR A 599 -16.24 -56.05 23.36
CA TYR A 599 -16.64 -57.27 22.70
C TYR A 599 -15.64 -58.39 22.94
N MET A 600 -16.13 -59.62 22.86
CA MET A 600 -15.33 -60.82 23.04
C MET A 600 -15.79 -61.85 22.01
N VAL A 601 -14.83 -62.40 21.26
CA VAL A 601 -15.08 -63.51 20.34
C VAL A 601 -14.53 -64.78 20.99
N GLU A 602 -15.44 -65.66 21.42
CA GLU A 602 -15.09 -67.01 21.87
C GLU A 602 -15.11 -67.95 20.66
N ARG A 603 -13.96 -68.56 20.36
CA ARG A 603 -13.81 -69.46 19.20
C ARG A 603 -14.28 -70.87 19.54
N GLY A 604 -15.35 -71.32 18.90
CA GLY A 604 -15.87 -72.68 19.02
C GLY A 604 -15.36 -73.62 17.90
N GLU A 605 -15.57 -74.93 18.07
CA GLU A 605 -15.17 -75.94 17.07
C GLU A 605 -15.94 -75.81 15.73
N LYS A 606 -17.15 -75.24 15.74
CA LYS A 606 -18.05 -75.14 14.58
C LYS A 606 -18.61 -73.74 14.30
N SER A 607 -18.45 -72.80 15.23
CA SER A 607 -19.01 -71.44 15.16
C SER A 607 -18.30 -70.55 16.18
N ASP A 608 -18.15 -69.26 15.87
CA ASP A 608 -17.65 -68.27 16.82
C ASP A 608 -18.83 -67.67 17.60
N MET A 609 -18.66 -67.42 18.89
CA MET A 609 -19.62 -66.71 19.72
C MET A 609 -19.10 -65.30 19.96
N LEU A 610 -19.86 -64.30 19.53
CA LEU A 610 -19.55 -62.91 19.78
C LEU A 610 -20.43 -62.39 20.91
N MET A 611 -19.79 -61.94 21.98
CA MET A 611 -20.45 -61.22 23.04
C MET A 611 -20.14 -59.74 22.89
N VAL A 612 -21.17 -58.90 22.85
CA VAL A 612 -21.04 -57.44 22.89
C VAL A 612 -21.64 -56.96 24.20
N ARG A 613 -20.87 -56.13 24.91
CA ARG A 613 -21.24 -55.51 26.18
C ARG A 613 -21.10 -54.00 26.05
N TRP A 614 -22.06 -53.26 26.57
CA TRP A 614 -22.01 -51.80 26.64
C TRP A 614 -22.53 -51.32 27.98
N ASN A 615 -22.13 -50.11 28.37
CA ASN A 615 -22.67 -49.44 29.54
C ASN A 615 -23.90 -48.61 29.15
N PRO A 616 -25.11 -48.97 29.62
CA PRO A 616 -26.36 -48.29 29.24
C PRO A 616 -26.43 -46.84 29.74
N PHE A 617 -25.54 -46.44 30.66
CA PHE A 617 -25.48 -45.09 31.22
C PHE A 617 -24.49 -44.16 30.50
N THR A 618 -23.86 -44.60 29.41
CA THR A 618 -22.76 -43.87 28.74
C THR A 618 -23.14 -43.41 27.33
N GLY A 619 -23.49 -42.14 27.16
CA GLY A 619 -23.83 -41.55 25.85
C GLY A 619 -25.18 -41.98 25.24
N TRP A 620 -25.79 -43.06 25.75
CA TRP A 620 -27.12 -43.54 25.37
C TRP A 620 -28.23 -42.84 26.19
N PHE A 621 -29.36 -42.52 25.58
CA PHE A 621 -30.53 -42.10 26.38
C PHE A 621 -31.15 -43.32 27.07
N PRO A 622 -31.73 -43.18 28.28
CA PRO A 622 -32.27 -44.29 29.07
C PRO A 622 -33.26 -45.19 28.33
N ASP A 623 -33.97 -44.67 27.32
CA ASP A 623 -34.99 -45.39 26.54
C ASP A 623 -34.53 -45.75 25.11
N THR A 624 -33.21 -45.74 24.85
CA THR A 624 -32.69 -46.01 23.50
C THR A 624 -32.61 -47.51 23.24
N SER A 625 -33.37 -48.00 22.25
CA SER A 625 -33.16 -49.35 21.71
C SER A 625 -31.84 -49.38 20.95
N VAL A 626 -30.90 -50.22 21.41
CA VAL A 626 -29.64 -50.50 20.71
C VAL A 626 -29.88 -51.71 19.81
N ASP A 627 -29.88 -51.51 18.50
CA ASP A 627 -29.84 -52.59 17.52
C ASP A 627 -28.37 -52.86 17.16
N VAL A 628 -27.96 -54.12 16.99
CA VAL A 628 -26.58 -54.50 16.70
C VAL A 628 -26.57 -55.18 15.35
N GLN A 629 -25.92 -54.56 14.37
CA GLN A 629 -25.91 -55.00 13.00
C GLN A 629 -24.51 -55.46 12.62
N PHE A 630 -24.41 -56.58 11.91
CA PHE A 630 -23.12 -57.07 11.42
C PHE A 630 -23.05 -56.96 9.91
N HIS A 631 -21.91 -56.46 9.46
CA HIS A 631 -21.68 -56.09 8.08
C HIS A 631 -20.36 -56.67 7.61
N LEU A 632 -20.30 -56.98 6.31
CA LEU A 632 -19.09 -57.51 5.71
C LEU A 632 -18.14 -56.40 5.32
N GLU A 633 -16.85 -56.58 5.61
CA GLU A 633 -15.85 -55.61 5.17
C GLU A 633 -15.82 -55.46 3.64
N SER A 634 -15.96 -56.57 2.90
CA SER A 634 -15.91 -56.56 1.43
C SER A 634 -17.05 -55.79 0.76
N THR A 635 -18.21 -55.66 1.42
CA THR A 635 -19.41 -54.98 0.86
C THR A 635 -19.69 -53.65 1.54
N CYS A 636 -19.26 -53.48 2.78
CA CYS A 636 -19.60 -52.35 3.63
C CYS A 636 -18.37 -51.60 4.18
N ALA A 637 -17.18 -51.77 3.59
CA ALA A 637 -15.97 -51.03 3.98
C ALA A 637 -16.19 -49.51 4.06
N SER A 638 -17.04 -48.94 3.19
CA SER A 638 -17.38 -47.51 3.22
C SER A 638 -18.08 -47.08 4.52
N MET A 639 -18.74 -47.99 5.24
CA MET A 639 -19.37 -47.69 6.52
C MET A 639 -18.34 -47.44 7.64
N LYS A 640 -17.11 -47.94 7.51
CA LYS A 640 -15.99 -47.59 8.42
C LYS A 640 -15.74 -46.07 8.47
N HIS A 641 -16.10 -45.37 7.40
CA HIS A 641 -15.93 -43.92 7.25
C HIS A 641 -17.23 -43.13 7.45
N CYS A 642 -18.36 -43.79 7.72
CA CYS A 642 -19.67 -43.13 7.84
C CYS A 642 -20.33 -43.26 9.23
N PRO A 643 -19.61 -43.07 10.36
CA PRO A 643 -20.21 -43.28 11.67
C PRO A 643 -21.36 -42.30 11.97
N MET A 644 -21.60 -41.27 11.16
CA MET A 644 -22.21 -40.02 11.65
C MET A 644 -23.25 -39.46 10.67
N SER A 645 -23.51 -40.17 9.57
CA SER A 645 -24.67 -39.95 8.71
C SER A 645 -25.82 -40.83 9.20
N GLY A 646 -26.98 -40.22 9.47
CA GLY A 646 -28.20 -40.95 9.86
C GLY A 646 -28.80 -41.83 8.75
N ASN A 647 -28.10 -42.00 7.62
CA ASN A 647 -28.57 -42.71 6.44
C ASN A 647 -27.78 -44.00 6.23
N VAL A 648 -27.86 -44.93 7.19
CA VAL A 648 -27.52 -46.33 6.91
C VAL A 648 -28.68 -46.88 6.08
N ASN A 649 -28.44 -47.14 4.79
CA ASN A 649 -29.45 -47.68 3.90
C ASN A 649 -29.76 -49.15 4.30
N PRO A 650 -30.98 -49.49 4.75
CA PRO A 650 -31.32 -50.84 5.21
C PRO A 650 -31.30 -51.90 4.10
N HIS A 651 -31.03 -51.53 2.85
CA HIS A 651 -30.94 -52.43 1.69
C HIS A 651 -29.52 -52.93 1.37
N MET A 652 -28.51 -52.64 2.19
CA MET A 652 -27.21 -53.31 2.08
C MET A 652 -27.22 -54.65 2.81
N ASP A 653 -26.50 -55.64 2.27
CA ASP A 653 -26.47 -57.05 2.72
C ASP A 653 -26.14 -57.16 4.22
N SER A 654 -27.19 -57.10 5.06
CA SER A 654 -27.17 -57.35 6.50
C SER A 654 -27.71 -58.74 6.76
N PHE A 655 -27.17 -59.45 7.75
CA PHE A 655 -27.56 -60.83 8.04
C PHE A 655 -28.21 -60.98 9.41
N ILE A 656 -29.12 -61.96 9.50
CA ILE A 656 -29.90 -62.26 10.70
C ILE A 656 -29.06 -63.15 11.63
N ILE A 657 -28.82 -62.68 12.86
CA ILE A 657 -28.28 -63.50 13.95
C ILE A 657 -29.40 -63.94 14.87
N PHE A 658 -29.40 -65.21 15.26
CA PHE A 658 -30.35 -65.74 16.23
C PHE A 658 -29.95 -65.31 17.64
N SER A 659 -30.81 -64.55 18.31
CA SER A 659 -30.76 -64.32 19.75
C SER A 659 -31.37 -65.53 20.45
N ASP A 660 -30.59 -66.22 21.30
CA ASP A 660 -31.10 -67.33 22.10
C ASP A 660 -31.78 -66.80 23.37
N GLN A 661 -33.01 -66.30 23.23
CA GLN A 661 -33.92 -66.19 24.37
C GLN A 661 -34.99 -67.27 24.27
N ARG A 662 -34.77 -68.42 24.93
CA ARG A 662 -35.81 -69.39 25.22
C ARG A 662 -35.80 -69.78 26.70
N THR A 663 -36.59 -69.06 27.49
CA THR A 663 -37.29 -69.63 28.64
C THR A 663 -38.68 -69.01 28.75
N PRO A 664 -39.76 -69.81 28.72
CA PRO A 664 -41.13 -69.30 28.90
C PRO A 664 -41.52 -69.31 30.39
N VAL A 665 -42.24 -68.28 30.84
CA VAL A 665 -43.02 -68.27 32.10
C VAL A 665 -44.42 -67.72 31.76
N PRO A 666 -45.52 -68.31 32.30
CA PRO A 666 -46.81 -68.33 31.60
C PRO A 666 -47.75 -67.15 31.88
N GLU A 667 -48.77 -67.07 31.00
CA GLU A 667 -49.95 -66.19 30.99
C GLU A 667 -50.66 -66.02 32.34
N VAL A 668 -51.25 -64.84 32.61
CA VAL A 668 -52.64 -64.64 33.07
C VAL A 668 -53.14 -63.20 32.78
N SER A 669 -54.15 -63.13 31.91
CA SER A 669 -55.29 -62.19 31.72
C SER A 669 -55.28 -60.69 32.08
N SER A 670 -55.68 -59.88 31.09
CA SER A 670 -56.28 -58.52 31.15
C SER A 670 -57.63 -58.47 31.94
N PRO A 671 -58.33 -57.32 32.22
CA PRO A 671 -58.29 -56.02 31.52
C PRO A 671 -58.51 -54.70 32.32
N SER A 672 -58.30 -53.59 31.60
CA SER A 672 -58.99 -52.27 31.65
C SER A 672 -58.53 -51.13 32.61
N LEU A 673 -58.13 -50.03 31.95
CA LEU A 673 -58.50 -48.59 32.10
C LEU A 673 -58.34 -47.81 33.44
N ALA A 674 -57.51 -46.76 33.30
CA ALA A 674 -57.61 -45.39 33.83
C ALA A 674 -57.43 -45.14 35.35
N ALA A 675 -56.31 -44.49 35.72
CA ALA A 675 -56.29 -43.12 36.26
C ALA A 675 -54.87 -42.70 36.70
N MET A 676 -54.66 -41.39 36.66
CA MET A 676 -53.46 -40.63 36.98
C MET A 676 -52.90 -40.84 38.40
N ALA A 677 -51.57 -40.73 38.50
CA ALA A 677 -50.77 -39.98 39.48
C ALA A 677 -49.55 -40.78 39.99
N ASN A 678 -48.36 -40.21 39.71
CA ASN A 678 -47.06 -40.52 40.32
C ASN A 678 -47.10 -40.54 41.87
N PRO A 679 -46.01 -40.94 42.57
CA PRO A 679 -44.89 -41.81 42.20
C PRO A 679 -44.62 -42.87 43.31
N MET A 680 -44.19 -44.08 42.97
CA MET A 680 -43.40 -44.85 43.93
C MET A 680 -42.32 -45.65 43.24
N VAL A 681 -41.10 -45.29 43.63
CA VAL A 681 -39.86 -46.02 43.49
C VAL A 681 -40.12 -47.52 43.69
N SER A 682 -39.97 -48.28 42.61
CA SER A 682 -39.71 -49.71 42.67
C SER A 682 -38.29 -49.91 42.18
N GLN A 683 -37.45 -50.31 43.12
CA GLN A 683 -36.04 -50.65 43.04
C GLN A 683 -35.57 -51.05 41.64
N ASN A 684 -34.65 -50.24 41.11
CA ASN A 684 -33.70 -50.61 40.07
C ASN A 684 -33.06 -51.95 40.45
N ASP A 685 -33.26 -52.97 39.63
CA ASP A 685 -32.35 -54.09 39.57
C ASP A 685 -31.02 -53.56 38.98
N PRO A 686 -29.92 -53.48 39.75
CA PRO A 686 -28.72 -52.74 39.33
C PRO A 686 -27.81 -53.52 38.37
N THR A 687 -28.30 -54.56 37.69
CA THR A 687 -27.42 -55.55 37.03
C THR A 687 -27.68 -55.80 35.55
N SER A 688 -28.45 -54.96 34.84
CA SER A 688 -28.44 -55.04 33.36
C SER A 688 -27.22 -54.28 32.80
N ASP A 689 -26.04 -54.87 32.93
CA ASP A 689 -25.00 -54.62 31.94
C ASP A 689 -25.64 -54.90 30.57
N GLY A 690 -25.71 -53.90 29.69
CA GLY A 690 -26.24 -54.10 28.34
C GLY A 690 -25.38 -55.15 27.66
N ARG A 691 -25.86 -56.39 27.60
CA ARG A 691 -25.09 -57.55 27.10
C ARG A 691 -25.95 -58.31 26.13
N GLN A 692 -25.41 -58.54 24.95
CA GLN A 692 -26.04 -59.36 23.93
C GLN A 692 -25.02 -60.33 23.36
N THR A 693 -25.45 -61.58 23.21
CA THR A 693 -24.62 -62.67 22.69
C THR A 693 -25.16 -63.10 21.34
N PHE A 694 -24.24 -63.26 20.40
CA PHE A 694 -24.49 -63.54 19.00
C PHE A 694 -23.75 -64.82 18.62
N LEU A 695 -24.43 -65.78 18.00
CA LEU A 695 -23.79 -66.97 17.45
C LEU A 695 -23.54 -66.78 15.96
N LEU A 696 -22.28 -66.80 15.55
CA LEU A 696 -21.86 -66.52 14.18
C LEU A 696 -21.53 -67.82 13.46
N ARG A 697 -22.10 -68.00 12.27
CA ARG A 697 -21.90 -69.20 11.46
C ARG A 697 -20.50 -69.30 10.87
N ASP A 698 -19.90 -68.15 10.56
CA ASP A 698 -18.59 -68.05 9.93
C ASP A 698 -17.56 -67.50 10.92
N ARG A 699 -16.29 -67.84 10.71
CA ARG A 699 -15.19 -67.35 11.57
C ARG A 699 -14.96 -65.86 11.35
N ILE A 700 -14.73 -65.13 12.43
CA ILE A 700 -14.30 -63.73 12.37
C ILE A 700 -12.78 -63.67 12.32
N ASP A 701 -12.22 -63.08 11.26
CA ASP A 701 -10.79 -62.79 11.18
C ASP A 701 -10.44 -61.49 11.92
N SER A 702 -11.28 -60.47 11.80
CA SER A 702 -11.21 -59.20 12.56
C SER A 702 -12.58 -58.54 12.67
N LEU A 703 -12.86 -57.82 13.77
CA LEU A 703 -14.12 -57.09 14.00
C LEU A 703 -13.85 -55.64 14.44
N ASP A 704 -14.35 -54.66 13.68
CA ASP A 704 -14.42 -53.25 14.12
C ASP A 704 -15.87 -52.93 14.51
N ILE A 705 -16.10 -52.27 15.64
CA ILE A 705 -17.46 -51.95 16.11
C ILE A 705 -17.66 -50.43 16.18
N MET A 706 -18.74 -49.96 15.55
CA MET A 706 -19.10 -48.54 15.45
C MET A 706 -20.53 -48.30 15.90
N ALA A 707 -20.83 -47.13 16.46
CA ALA A 707 -22.19 -46.76 16.86
C ALA A 707 -22.66 -45.51 16.11
N PRO A 708 -23.31 -45.64 14.94
CA PRO A 708 -23.74 -44.48 14.20
C PRO A 708 -24.93 -43.73 14.80
N ARG A 709 -24.91 -42.40 14.69
CA ARG A 709 -25.98 -41.51 15.21
C ARG A 709 -26.28 -40.39 14.20
N ALA A 710 -27.56 -39.99 14.10
CA ALA A 710 -28.00 -38.85 13.29
C ALA A 710 -27.92 -37.54 14.11
N TRP A 711 -27.34 -36.48 13.55
CA TRP A 711 -26.73 -35.44 14.40
C TRP A 711 -27.36 -34.05 14.36
N PHE A 712 -27.93 -33.55 13.27
CA PHE A 712 -28.35 -32.14 13.19
C PHE A 712 -29.84 -31.88 12.98
N SER A 713 -30.70 -32.88 13.10
CA SER A 713 -32.15 -32.69 12.90
C SER A 713 -32.84 -31.87 14.01
N GLY A 714 -32.20 -31.59 15.15
CA GLY A 714 -32.77 -30.73 16.19
C GLY A 714 -34.02 -31.28 16.88
N ILE A 715 -34.44 -32.48 16.52
CA ILE A 715 -35.54 -33.20 17.14
C ILE A 715 -34.89 -34.27 18.03
N ASN A 716 -35.34 -34.36 19.28
CA ASN A 716 -35.08 -35.50 20.17
C ASN A 716 -35.72 -36.82 19.64
N SER A 717 -35.90 -36.96 18.32
CA SER A 717 -36.58 -38.09 17.70
C SER A 717 -35.56 -39.08 17.17
N VAL A 718 -35.54 -40.25 17.83
CA VAL A 718 -35.17 -41.59 17.32
C VAL A 718 -33.79 -41.64 16.68
N GLY A 719 -32.71 -41.97 17.39
CA GLY A 719 -32.46 -43.25 18.06
C GLY A 719 -31.22 -43.85 17.38
N THR A 720 -30.18 -44.20 18.14
CA THR A 720 -29.05 -44.98 17.61
C THR A 720 -29.59 -46.36 17.23
N GLN A 721 -29.87 -46.59 15.95
CA GLN A 721 -30.42 -47.86 15.47
C GLN A 721 -29.34 -48.87 15.05
N ALA A 722 -28.06 -48.67 15.36
CA ALA A 722 -27.07 -49.70 15.06
C ALA A 722 -25.80 -49.56 15.91
N VAL A 723 -25.32 -50.69 16.42
CA VAL A 723 -23.93 -50.99 16.73
C VAL A 723 -23.46 -51.87 15.58
N VAL A 724 -22.72 -51.28 14.65
CA VAL A 724 -22.27 -51.91 13.42
C VAL A 724 -20.95 -52.63 13.68
N GLY A 725 -20.96 -53.96 13.72
CA GLY A 725 -19.75 -54.78 13.69
C GLY A 725 -19.36 -55.09 12.25
N ILE A 726 -18.19 -54.65 11.79
CA ILE A 726 -17.68 -54.95 10.45
C ILE A 726 -16.66 -56.09 10.56
N ALA A 727 -17.01 -57.26 10.01
CA ALA A 727 -16.17 -58.45 10.06
C ALA A 727 -15.45 -58.70 8.74
N SER A 728 -14.17 -59.07 8.81
CA SER A 728 -13.44 -59.69 7.70
C SER A 728 -13.61 -61.21 7.78
N CYS A 729 -14.12 -61.86 6.73
CA CYS A 729 -14.18 -63.32 6.59
C CYS A 729 -14.29 -63.77 5.12
N ASP A 730 -13.86 -65.01 4.84
CA ASP A 730 -13.56 -65.49 3.47
C ASP A 730 -14.78 -65.85 2.59
N THR A 731 -15.93 -66.31 3.12
CA THR A 731 -17.15 -66.63 2.32
C THR A 731 -18.40 -66.89 3.19
N PHE A 732 -19.61 -66.62 2.67
CA PHE A 732 -20.89 -66.98 3.33
C PHE A 732 -21.65 -68.08 2.59
N ARG A 733 -22.29 -69.00 3.34
CA ARG A 733 -23.36 -69.87 2.84
C ARG A 733 -24.67 -69.64 3.61
N THR A 734 -25.72 -69.23 2.92
CA THR A 734 -27.09 -69.25 3.44
C THR A 734 -27.62 -70.69 3.44
N LEU A 735 -28.01 -71.22 4.61
CA LEU A 735 -28.77 -72.47 4.70
C LEU A 735 -30.17 -72.24 4.13
N SER A 736 -30.41 -72.68 2.91
CA SER A 736 -31.75 -72.90 2.37
C SER A 736 -32.16 -74.31 2.77
N ASP A 737 -33.28 -74.47 3.47
CA ASP A 737 -33.91 -75.78 3.72
C ASP A 737 -35.32 -75.80 3.07
N PRO A 738 -35.89 -76.96 2.71
CA PRO A 738 -36.01 -77.34 1.31
C PRO A 738 -37.45 -77.53 0.79
N SER A 739 -37.67 -77.05 -0.45
CA SER A 739 -38.56 -77.60 -1.52
C SER A 739 -40.11 -77.55 -1.37
N PRO A 740 -40.90 -77.59 -2.48
CA PRO A 740 -40.51 -77.92 -3.85
C PRO A 740 -40.84 -76.88 -4.95
N VAL A 741 -40.08 -77.06 -6.03
CA VAL A 741 -40.15 -76.51 -7.39
C VAL A 741 -41.56 -76.20 -7.90
N ILE A 742 -41.78 -74.93 -8.30
CA ILE A 742 -42.45 -74.57 -9.57
C ILE A 742 -41.75 -73.33 -10.14
N SER A 743 -41.23 -73.45 -11.36
CA SER A 743 -40.96 -72.35 -12.29
C SER A 743 -41.48 -72.83 -13.66
N PRO A 744 -41.68 -71.97 -14.68
CA PRO A 744 -41.58 -70.51 -14.74
C PRO A 744 -42.84 -69.86 -15.35
N THR A 745 -43.03 -68.54 -15.20
CA THR A 745 -43.73 -67.78 -16.25
C THR A 745 -43.36 -66.30 -16.23
N CYS A 746 -42.82 -65.87 -17.37
CA CYS A 746 -42.86 -64.51 -17.89
C CYS A 746 -44.29 -63.93 -17.85
N ASN A 747 -44.39 -62.62 -17.64
CA ASN A 747 -45.09 -61.69 -18.55
C ASN A 747 -44.99 -60.25 -18.03
N TRP A 748 -44.11 -59.45 -18.65
CA TRP A 748 -44.22 -57.99 -18.67
C TRP A 748 -43.66 -57.44 -19.99
N VAL A 749 -44.51 -57.34 -21.00
CA VAL A 749 -44.53 -56.39 -22.16
C VAL A 749 -46.02 -56.39 -22.58
N GLN A 750 -46.81 -55.33 -22.81
CA GLN A 750 -46.61 -54.03 -23.46
C GLN A 750 -47.86 -53.16 -23.21
N GLY A 751 -47.73 -51.83 -23.35
CA GLY A 751 -48.85 -50.86 -23.46
C GLY A 751 -48.46 -49.53 -22.82
N GLU A 752 -47.70 -48.67 -23.51
CA GLU A 752 -48.19 -47.51 -24.28
C GLU A 752 -48.90 -46.45 -23.40
N GLY A 753 -48.55 -45.17 -23.37
CA GLY A 753 -47.81 -44.41 -24.37
C GLY A 753 -47.09 -43.15 -23.83
N SER A 754 -46.00 -42.86 -24.54
CA SER A 754 -45.55 -41.53 -24.95
C SER A 754 -46.68 -40.83 -25.75
N SER A 755 -46.89 -39.52 -25.80
CA SER A 755 -45.98 -38.38 -25.72
C SER A 755 -46.78 -37.07 -25.82
N ASN A 756 -46.11 -35.97 -25.43
CA ASN A 756 -46.17 -34.60 -25.98
C ASN A 756 -46.98 -33.52 -25.25
N GLY A 757 -46.27 -32.44 -24.92
CA GLY A 757 -46.85 -31.10 -24.80
C GLY A 757 -46.11 -30.13 -23.86
N SER A 758 -44.99 -29.55 -24.29
CA SER A 758 -44.46 -28.25 -23.79
C SER A 758 -45.44 -27.09 -24.14
N PRO A 759 -45.11 -25.77 -24.00
CA PRO A 759 -44.26 -24.99 -23.08
C PRO A 759 -44.96 -23.69 -22.54
N ARG A 760 -44.22 -22.88 -21.77
CA ARG A 760 -44.11 -21.39 -21.77
C ARG A 760 -44.45 -20.64 -20.47
N HIS A 761 -43.47 -19.81 -20.09
CA HIS A 761 -43.54 -18.41 -19.61
C HIS A 761 -44.91 -17.86 -19.19
N GLU A 762 -44.97 -17.37 -17.96
CA GLU A 762 -44.93 -15.93 -17.64
C GLU A 762 -44.09 -15.70 -16.38
#